data_AF-A0AAN6LHG0-F1
#
_entry.id   AF-A0AAN6LHG0-F1
#
_cell.length_a   1.000
_cell.length_b   1.000
_cell.length_c   1.000
_cell.angle_alpha   90.00
_cell.angle_beta   90.00
_cell.angle_gamma   90.00
#
_symmetry.space_group_name_H-M   'P 1'
#
loop_
_entity.id
_entity.type
_entity.pdbx_description
1 polymer ?
#
loop_
_entity_poly.entity_id
_entity_poly.type
_entity_poly.pdbx_seq_one_letter_code
_entity_poly.pdbx_strand_id
1 'polypeptide(L)'
;MEVFCRNVPVQVQDKHLARELKPHLAKFGIHVFHCRKLAQRNAIITIHDASRALKLLAMYGQDQNRTKRPAVLLKMFGSPIYLSKGRNVPDEFLIRTLQNEEEKRLAHAQGTSTTHDHGARRAVVKRPKSFFISTMSCGLWEYAQNTPVFIECFRSGSNGKIAFKKTGIQVTIETKAGGDIYHLEFSYYIVESIHTGTAQVPSVTITANTAPRLYVTDPVHALAQKMASTGLQKGYRGLPPKERVSHFGGDHEELAGKCFTYRFLLLHPDDLRRVYDLSNERHIPKIASWNDHRAKFDVPYSSITDRFMGFLKLGYVEYRIQFQLQKLVWNGEMNPEKAVKFISQVVMNAVKREDIDVIIKALSRLSNQNIYPSPDIQAAEVDIPALEKLFLDDIDSVKREKEMSRSNRPPHPNNIQVHRAQVTPCGIYLYGPSLETKNRVLRKFADHVDHFLRVEFVDESGDPVRYDPRASVEYIFQTRFKIVMKNGINIGGRKFEFLGFSHSSLRSQTCWFVAPFSSDGILFNATTIIQSLGKFDHINSPAKQAARIGQTFSETLTSIPVSNDVIRGNDDVTRNGRTFSDGVGTISPAILYRIWKDYSLRTKVKPTVFQIRFAGAKGMISVDHRLTGEALFLRKSMIKFPSAEDSYNIEICGSGMRALPFFLNAQLIKILEDLGVRESSFLKLQADEISRLRATAVSTKQAAAFLEDTNIAKSVGLPWLIQILEGFGLHHADDEFLRRVMELAVLIKLRDLKYRARIRVPQAVTLYGIMDETGFLKEGEIFCCSLNEAGFREVLVKDEVVVTRSPAMHPGDVQVARAVDVPADSPLRKLHNCIAFSQFGNRDLPSMLSGGDLDGDLYNVIYDETLFPLLAYPPAEYPRVEENTLDRPVMREDIMDFFVTFMQQDQLGRIATIHQVIADQNRSGVFAPDCLRLAELHSTAVDFSKSGVPVDLDRIPRFPRYRPDFMAPGPRVHIEESLTLLEENEQMTVQDDDDDDDERPPTRFYKSTKVLGTLYRSIDEQEFLFERRNARDRPANSNIVLMRLWDYIREETKGFVWDHLLGEARNIREIYEDNLTELMHEYSATPWKSSITEYEVFLGNILGHGQKLTQRQKDASKEMREHYEDLIDFTNSMIQDRGSGGVESLERSIACFYIAIKEDRQTSYSARRRDDSISSYRQHNQGWSDRSGRKEKLISFPWIAAIACLKEVDKFQQSLPF
;
A
#
# COMPACT_ATOMS: atom_id res chain seq x y z
N MET A 1 -39.17 0.12 -14.09
CA MET A 1 -40.37 -0.74 -13.95
C MET A 1 -39.96 -2.15 -13.60
N GLU A 2 -40.68 -2.80 -12.68
CA GLU A 2 -40.56 -4.24 -12.44
C GLU A 2 -41.51 -5.02 -13.35
N VAL A 3 -41.01 -6.11 -13.92
CA VAL A 3 -41.78 -7.09 -14.69
C VAL A 3 -41.71 -8.42 -13.96
N PHE A 4 -42.86 -8.92 -13.54
CA PHE A 4 -43.01 -10.17 -12.80
C PHE A 4 -43.15 -11.35 -13.76
N CYS A 5 -42.27 -12.34 -13.60
CA CYS A 5 -42.19 -13.55 -14.40
C CYS A 5 -42.73 -14.74 -13.60
N ARG A 6 -43.66 -15.49 -14.18
CA ARG A 6 -44.24 -16.70 -13.59
C ARG A 6 -43.81 -17.94 -14.40
N ASN A 7 -43.74 -19.07 -13.70
CA ASN A 7 -43.40 -20.38 -14.26
C ASN A 7 -41.95 -20.48 -14.78
N VAL A 8 -41.01 -19.82 -14.09
CA VAL A 8 -39.58 -19.95 -14.33
C VAL A 8 -39.11 -21.34 -13.83
N PRO A 9 -38.43 -22.16 -14.65
CA PRO A 9 -38.01 -23.49 -14.22
C PRO A 9 -37.15 -23.48 -12.94
N VAL A 10 -37.30 -24.52 -12.12
CA VAL A 10 -36.65 -24.59 -10.79
C VAL A 10 -35.14 -24.62 -10.89
N GLN A 11 -34.60 -25.20 -11.97
CA GLN A 11 -33.17 -25.29 -12.26
C GLN A 11 -32.53 -24.00 -12.79
N VAL A 12 -33.31 -22.98 -13.18
CA VAL A 12 -32.77 -21.75 -13.80
C VAL A 12 -32.27 -20.77 -12.73
N GLN A 13 -31.03 -20.32 -12.79
CA GLN A 13 -30.48 -19.27 -11.91
C GLN A 13 -30.61 -17.87 -12.53
N ASP A 14 -30.30 -16.81 -11.77
CA ASP A 14 -30.40 -15.41 -12.21
C ASP A 14 -29.63 -15.14 -13.51
N LYS A 15 -28.39 -15.63 -13.62
CA LYS A 15 -27.56 -15.49 -14.83
C LYS A 15 -28.16 -16.20 -16.03
N HIS A 16 -28.58 -17.45 -15.86
CA HIS A 16 -29.25 -18.24 -16.91
C HIS A 16 -30.53 -17.57 -17.39
N LEU A 17 -31.36 -17.09 -16.46
CA LEU A 17 -32.57 -16.33 -16.77
C LEU A 17 -32.25 -15.07 -17.58
N ALA A 18 -31.22 -14.33 -17.19
CA ALA A 18 -30.80 -13.14 -17.93
C ALA A 18 -30.31 -13.48 -19.35
N ARG A 19 -29.49 -14.53 -19.51
CA ARG A 19 -28.97 -15.00 -20.81
C ARG A 19 -30.08 -15.37 -21.78
N GLU A 20 -31.06 -16.16 -21.32
CA GLU A 20 -32.21 -16.59 -22.13
C GLU A 20 -33.13 -15.42 -22.51
N LEU A 21 -33.31 -14.44 -21.62
CA LEU A 21 -34.16 -13.29 -21.88
C LEU A 21 -33.50 -12.23 -22.76
N LYS A 22 -32.16 -12.14 -22.75
CA LYS A 22 -31.37 -11.15 -23.50
C LYS A 22 -31.78 -10.99 -24.98
N PRO A 23 -31.90 -12.05 -25.81
CA PRO A 23 -32.32 -11.91 -27.21
C PRO A 23 -33.76 -11.42 -27.38
N HIS A 24 -34.65 -11.71 -26.43
CA HIS A 24 -36.03 -11.23 -26.45
C HIS A 24 -36.14 -9.76 -26.05
N LEU A 25 -35.39 -9.36 -25.03
CA LEU A 25 -35.34 -7.98 -24.52
C LEU A 25 -34.66 -7.03 -25.51
N ALA A 26 -33.61 -7.48 -26.18
CA ALA A 26 -32.88 -6.68 -27.18
C ALA A 26 -33.79 -6.18 -28.33
N LYS A 27 -34.85 -6.92 -28.70
CA LYS A 27 -35.83 -6.51 -29.73
C LYS A 27 -36.59 -5.22 -29.38
N PHE A 28 -36.65 -4.87 -28.10
CA PHE A 28 -37.29 -3.64 -27.61
C PHE A 28 -36.26 -2.58 -27.22
N GLY A 29 -34.99 -2.75 -27.61
CA GLY A 29 -33.88 -1.89 -27.21
C GLY A 29 -33.51 -2.03 -25.73
N ILE A 30 -33.87 -3.12 -25.05
CA ILE A 30 -33.49 -3.37 -23.65
C ILE A 30 -32.21 -4.20 -23.66
N HIS A 31 -31.07 -3.55 -23.46
CA HIS A 31 -29.75 -4.19 -23.42
C HIS A 31 -29.22 -4.39 -21.99
N VAL A 32 -29.63 -3.49 -21.08
CA VAL A 32 -29.24 -3.49 -19.67
C VAL A 32 -30.48 -3.68 -18.79
N PHE A 33 -30.47 -4.71 -17.96
CA PHE A 33 -31.57 -5.08 -17.06
C PHE A 33 -31.05 -5.92 -15.89
N HIS A 34 -31.86 -6.04 -14.83
CA HIS A 34 -31.55 -6.88 -13.68
C HIS A 34 -32.60 -7.98 -13.52
N CYS A 35 -32.15 -9.23 -13.41
CA CYS A 35 -33.00 -10.38 -13.11
C CYS A 35 -32.77 -10.85 -11.68
N ARG A 36 -33.85 -11.12 -10.95
CA ARG A 36 -33.82 -11.75 -9.63
C ARG A 36 -34.87 -12.85 -9.57
N LYS A 37 -34.43 -14.10 -9.41
CA LYS A 37 -35.31 -15.22 -9.14
C LYS A 37 -35.86 -15.15 -7.73
N LEU A 38 -37.14 -15.50 -7.62
CA LEU A 38 -37.88 -15.59 -6.38
C LEU A 38 -38.25 -17.05 -6.10
N ALA A 39 -38.72 -17.31 -4.88
CA ALA A 39 -39.28 -18.61 -4.53
C ALA A 39 -40.50 -18.96 -5.41
N GLN A 40 -40.85 -20.25 -5.45
CA GLN A 40 -42.05 -20.77 -6.11
C GLN A 40 -42.11 -20.50 -7.63
N ARG A 41 -41.00 -20.69 -8.35
CA ARG A 41 -40.92 -20.55 -9.83
C ARG A 41 -41.27 -19.14 -10.34
N ASN A 42 -40.99 -18.10 -9.56
CA ASN A 42 -41.21 -16.71 -9.94
C ASN A 42 -39.87 -15.98 -10.14
N ALA A 43 -39.87 -14.87 -10.88
CA ALA A 43 -38.73 -13.97 -10.97
C ALA A 43 -39.19 -12.52 -11.21
N ILE A 44 -38.31 -11.56 -10.93
CA ILE A 44 -38.50 -10.14 -11.24
C ILE A 44 -37.43 -9.72 -12.23
N ILE A 45 -37.85 -9.04 -13.30
CA ILE A 45 -36.96 -8.30 -14.20
C ILE A 45 -37.15 -6.82 -13.91
N THR A 46 -36.08 -6.13 -13.58
CA THR A 46 -36.08 -4.67 -13.41
C THR A 46 -35.50 -4.02 -14.66
N ILE A 47 -36.27 -3.12 -15.27
CA ILE A 47 -35.92 -2.37 -16.47
C ILE A 47 -36.00 -0.88 -16.14
N HIS A 48 -34.96 -0.10 -16.47
CA HIS A 48 -34.97 1.33 -16.15
C HIS A 48 -36.01 2.11 -16.98
N ASP A 49 -36.11 1.84 -18.29
CA ASP A 49 -37.05 2.50 -19.20
C ASP A 49 -38.45 1.84 -19.16
N ALA A 50 -39.40 2.54 -18.54
CA ALA A 50 -40.78 2.07 -18.42
C ALA A 50 -41.50 1.96 -19.78
N SER A 51 -41.15 2.79 -20.76
CA SER A 51 -41.77 2.75 -22.09
C SER A 51 -41.37 1.46 -22.84
N ARG A 52 -40.09 1.08 -22.77
CA ARG A 52 -39.59 -0.19 -23.34
C ARG A 52 -40.19 -1.39 -22.63
N ALA A 53 -40.33 -1.33 -21.30
CA ALA A 53 -40.97 -2.39 -20.52
C ALA A 53 -42.47 -2.57 -20.86
N LEU A 54 -43.19 -1.48 -21.14
CA LEU A 54 -44.59 -1.56 -21.58
C LEU A 54 -44.71 -2.17 -22.98
N LYS A 55 -43.79 -1.87 -23.91
CA LYS A 55 -43.73 -2.51 -25.23
C LYS A 55 -43.48 -4.02 -25.12
N LEU A 56 -42.57 -4.43 -24.22
CA LEU A 56 -42.32 -5.84 -23.90
C LEU A 56 -43.60 -6.52 -23.40
N LEU A 57 -44.32 -5.90 -22.45
CA LEU A 57 -45.57 -6.43 -21.90
C LEU A 57 -46.72 -6.45 -22.91
N ALA A 58 -46.75 -5.54 -23.89
CA ALA A 58 -47.75 -5.59 -24.95
C ALA A 58 -47.62 -6.85 -25.82
N MET A 59 -46.40 -7.33 -26.05
CA MET A 59 -46.14 -8.53 -26.86
C MET A 59 -46.15 -9.83 -26.05
N TYR A 60 -45.47 -9.85 -24.90
CA TYR A 60 -45.22 -11.06 -24.10
C TYR A 60 -46.00 -11.07 -22.77
N GLY A 61 -46.70 -9.99 -22.44
CA GLY A 61 -47.40 -9.84 -21.17
C GLY A 61 -48.73 -10.59 -21.14
N GLN A 62 -49.04 -11.11 -19.96
CA GLN A 62 -50.32 -11.69 -19.58
C GLN A 62 -50.90 -10.83 -18.47
N ASP A 63 -52.18 -10.50 -18.57
CA ASP A 63 -52.85 -9.71 -17.54
C ASP A 63 -52.92 -10.47 -16.19
N GLN A 64 -52.99 -9.74 -15.08
CA GLN A 64 -52.95 -10.31 -13.73
C GLN A 64 -54.14 -11.27 -13.48
N ASN A 65 -55.30 -10.97 -14.06
CA ASN A 65 -56.52 -11.79 -13.98
C ASN A 65 -56.53 -13.00 -14.94
N ARG A 66 -55.44 -13.23 -15.70
CA ARG A 66 -55.30 -14.32 -16.69
C ARG A 66 -56.36 -14.33 -17.81
N THR A 67 -57.10 -13.23 -17.95
CA THR A 67 -58.16 -13.04 -18.95
C THR A 67 -57.62 -12.79 -20.35
N LYS A 68 -56.45 -12.14 -20.47
CA LYS A 68 -55.78 -11.84 -21.74
C LYS A 68 -54.55 -12.72 -21.95
N ARG A 69 -54.51 -13.48 -23.06
CA ARG A 69 -53.35 -14.31 -23.44
C ARG A 69 -52.24 -13.45 -24.07
N PRO A 70 -50.95 -13.80 -23.89
CA PRO A 70 -49.86 -13.08 -24.52
C PRO A 70 -49.92 -13.23 -26.05
N ALA A 71 -49.54 -12.20 -26.79
CA ALA A 71 -49.53 -12.23 -28.25
C ALA A 71 -48.47 -13.20 -28.80
N VAL A 72 -47.32 -13.29 -28.11
CA VAL A 72 -46.28 -14.28 -28.38
C VAL A 72 -45.92 -14.98 -27.07
N LEU A 73 -45.93 -16.32 -27.08
CA LEU A 73 -45.60 -17.12 -25.91
C LEU A 73 -44.08 -17.23 -25.75
N LEU A 74 -43.54 -16.75 -24.62
CA LEU A 74 -42.14 -16.96 -24.27
C LEU A 74 -41.97 -18.39 -23.74
N LYS A 75 -41.00 -19.14 -24.25
CA LYS A 75 -40.69 -20.51 -23.77
C LYS A 75 -39.24 -20.57 -23.29
N MET A 76 -39.01 -21.29 -22.20
CA MET A 76 -37.68 -21.57 -21.67
C MET A 76 -37.63 -23.05 -21.25
N PHE A 77 -36.67 -23.81 -21.78
CA PHE A 77 -36.63 -25.28 -21.64
C PHE A 77 -37.98 -25.96 -21.95
N GLY A 78 -38.66 -25.52 -23.01
CA GLY A 78 -39.98 -26.04 -23.41
C GLY A 78 -41.15 -25.60 -22.53
N SER A 79 -40.91 -24.96 -21.37
CA SER A 79 -41.95 -24.47 -20.47
C SER A 79 -42.35 -23.03 -20.79
N PRO A 80 -43.66 -22.70 -20.78
CA PRO A 80 -44.11 -21.32 -21.03
C PRO A 80 -43.81 -20.40 -19.83
N ILE A 81 -43.25 -19.23 -20.11
CA ILE A 81 -43.02 -18.16 -19.11
C ILE A 81 -44.02 -17.03 -19.36
N TYR A 82 -44.64 -16.56 -18.28
CA TYR A 82 -45.65 -15.49 -18.35
C TYR A 82 -45.12 -14.22 -17.69
N LEU A 83 -45.10 -13.12 -18.43
CA LEU A 83 -44.70 -11.81 -17.94
C LEU A 83 -45.93 -11.00 -17.50
N SER A 84 -45.80 -10.18 -16.46
CA SER A 84 -46.86 -9.27 -16.01
C SER A 84 -46.24 -8.04 -15.36
N LYS A 85 -46.98 -6.94 -15.26
CA LYS A 85 -46.49 -5.73 -14.57
C LYS A 85 -46.33 -6.02 -13.07
N GLY A 86 -45.14 -5.73 -12.53
CA GLY A 86 -44.84 -5.84 -11.10
C GLY A 86 -45.68 -4.85 -10.28
N ARG A 87 -45.95 -5.21 -9.01
CA ARG A 87 -46.77 -4.41 -8.10
C ARG A 87 -45.97 -3.43 -7.25
N ASN A 88 -44.68 -3.68 -7.07
CA ASN A 88 -43.82 -2.86 -6.23
C ASN A 88 -43.17 -1.74 -7.04
N VAL A 89 -42.86 -0.63 -6.37
CA VAL A 89 -41.97 0.38 -6.91
C VAL A 89 -40.55 -0.22 -6.90
N PRO A 90 -39.83 -0.24 -8.03
CA PRO A 90 -38.46 -0.73 -8.06
C PRO A 90 -37.55 0.12 -7.17
N ASP A 91 -36.51 -0.50 -6.60
CA ASP A 91 -35.45 0.19 -5.88
C ASP A 91 -34.85 1.32 -6.74
N GLU A 92 -34.85 2.54 -6.22
CA GLU A 92 -34.39 3.73 -6.94
C GLU A 92 -32.92 3.62 -7.36
N PHE A 93 -32.05 3.13 -6.49
CA PHE A 93 -30.61 3.01 -6.75
C PHE A 93 -30.31 1.88 -7.74
N LEU A 94 -31.10 0.81 -7.74
CA LEU A 94 -31.04 -0.19 -8.81
C LEU A 94 -31.41 0.42 -10.17
N ILE A 95 -32.45 1.25 -10.25
CA ILE A 95 -32.81 1.93 -11.50
C ILE A 95 -31.70 2.87 -11.96
N ARG A 96 -31.16 3.71 -11.08
CA ARG A 96 -30.03 4.61 -11.39
C ARG A 96 -28.79 3.85 -11.83
N THR A 97 -28.53 2.69 -11.24
CA THR A 97 -27.45 1.78 -11.63
C THR A 97 -27.63 1.29 -13.07
N LEU A 98 -28.83 0.81 -13.41
CA LEU A 98 -29.14 0.32 -14.75
C LEU A 98 -29.09 1.45 -15.80
N GLN A 99 -29.43 2.68 -15.41
CA GLN A 99 -29.26 3.86 -16.27
C GLN A 99 -27.78 4.13 -16.53
N ASN A 100 -26.95 4.16 -15.49
CA ASN A 100 -25.51 4.37 -15.61
C ASN A 100 -24.82 3.30 -16.48
N GLU A 101 -25.17 2.02 -16.31
CA GLU A 101 -24.68 0.91 -17.15
C GLU A 101 -25.07 1.09 -18.63
N GLU A 102 -26.30 1.54 -18.92
CA GLU A 102 -26.76 1.82 -20.30
C GLU A 102 -26.08 3.06 -20.89
N GLU A 103 -25.90 4.13 -20.12
CA GLU A 103 -25.14 5.32 -20.53
C GLU A 103 -23.70 4.96 -20.91
N LYS A 104 -23.01 4.20 -20.04
CA LYS A 104 -21.67 3.69 -20.35
C LYS A 104 -21.69 2.86 -21.64
N ARG A 105 -22.63 1.93 -21.81
CA ARG A 105 -22.74 1.11 -23.04
C ARG A 105 -22.88 1.98 -24.30
N LEU A 106 -23.71 3.02 -24.24
CA LEU A 106 -23.95 3.93 -25.38
C LEU A 106 -22.73 4.79 -25.70
N ALA A 107 -22.05 5.33 -24.68
CA ALA A 107 -20.81 6.10 -24.85
C ALA A 107 -19.73 5.29 -25.58
N HIS A 108 -19.58 4.00 -25.25
CA HIS A 108 -18.63 3.10 -25.93
C HIS A 108 -19.00 2.82 -27.39
N ALA A 109 -20.30 2.71 -27.68
CA ALA A 109 -20.78 2.53 -29.05
C ALA A 109 -20.52 3.77 -29.92
N GLN A 110 -20.42 4.96 -29.33
CA GLN A 110 -20.13 6.21 -30.02
C GLN A 110 -18.61 6.50 -30.14
N GLY A 111 -17.81 6.19 -29.11
CA GLY A 111 -16.35 6.43 -29.09
C GLY A 111 -15.52 5.52 -30.00
N THR A 112 -16.06 4.37 -30.43
CA THR A 112 -15.40 3.46 -31.38
C THR A 112 -15.43 3.95 -32.84
N SER A 113 -15.95 5.17 -33.09
CA SER A 113 -16.08 5.77 -34.43
C SER A 113 -14.88 6.63 -34.84
N THR A 114 -13.98 6.99 -33.92
CA THR A 114 -12.98 8.06 -34.14
C THR A 114 -11.52 7.66 -33.93
N THR A 115 -11.22 6.39 -33.66
CA THR A 115 -9.83 5.88 -33.73
C THR A 115 -9.63 5.12 -35.04
N HIS A 116 -8.82 5.67 -35.93
CA HIS A 116 -8.26 4.96 -37.07
C HIS A 116 -7.30 3.88 -36.57
N ASP A 117 -7.86 2.73 -36.17
CA ASP A 117 -7.10 1.49 -36.05
C ASP A 117 -7.73 0.48 -37.02
N HIS A 118 -7.09 0.35 -38.19
CA HIS A 118 -7.47 -0.61 -39.23
C HIS A 118 -7.07 -2.05 -38.85
N GLY A 119 -7.32 -2.45 -37.61
CA GLY A 119 -7.37 -3.86 -37.22
C GLY A 119 -8.73 -4.43 -37.59
N ALA A 120 -8.79 -5.20 -38.67
CA ALA A 120 -10.00 -5.93 -39.07
C ALA A 120 -10.65 -6.58 -37.83
N ARG A 121 -11.91 -6.22 -37.53
CA ARG A 121 -12.76 -6.94 -36.57
C ARG A 121 -12.93 -8.39 -37.05
N ARG A 122 -11.93 -9.24 -36.80
CA ARG A 122 -12.08 -10.69 -36.87
C ARG A 122 -13.17 -11.05 -35.86
N ALA A 123 -14.15 -11.82 -36.31
CA ALA A 123 -15.15 -12.39 -35.41
C ALA A 123 -14.44 -13.02 -34.20
N VAL A 124 -14.86 -12.66 -32.99
CA VAL A 124 -14.32 -13.24 -31.74
C VAL A 124 -14.60 -14.74 -31.80
N VAL A 125 -13.58 -15.52 -32.15
CA VAL A 125 -13.66 -16.99 -32.11
C VAL A 125 -13.74 -17.37 -30.65
N LYS A 126 -14.91 -17.85 -30.19
CA LYS A 126 -15.07 -18.39 -28.84
C LYS A 126 -14.17 -19.62 -28.69
N ARG A 127 -13.05 -19.46 -27.99
CA ARG A 127 -12.10 -20.54 -27.70
C ARG A 127 -12.45 -21.17 -26.35
N PRO A 128 -12.37 -22.50 -26.21
CA PRO A 128 -12.57 -23.15 -24.92
C PRO A 128 -11.48 -22.68 -23.94
N LYS A 129 -11.89 -22.21 -22.76
CA LYS A 129 -11.00 -21.70 -21.71
C LYS A 129 -10.84 -22.64 -20.52
N SER A 130 -11.48 -23.81 -20.59
CA SER A 130 -11.55 -24.78 -19.50
C SER A 130 -11.22 -26.17 -20.00
N PHE A 131 -10.37 -26.89 -19.25
CA PHE A 131 -9.84 -28.20 -19.64
C PHE A 131 -9.84 -29.15 -18.45
N PHE A 132 -10.06 -30.44 -18.70
CA PHE A 132 -10.01 -31.46 -17.67
C PHE A 132 -8.57 -31.88 -17.37
N ILE A 133 -8.27 -32.10 -16.09
CA ILE A 133 -6.96 -32.55 -15.62
C ILE A 133 -7.11 -33.81 -14.76
N SER A 134 -6.07 -34.63 -14.74
CA SER A 134 -6.04 -35.89 -13.98
C SER A 134 -5.14 -35.83 -12.76
N THR A 135 -4.07 -35.03 -12.79
CA THR A 135 -3.14 -34.89 -11.65
C THR A 135 -2.57 -33.49 -11.55
N MET A 136 -2.30 -33.08 -10.31
CA MET A 136 -1.52 -31.89 -9.96
C MET A 136 -0.21 -32.30 -9.29
N SER A 137 0.89 -31.67 -9.69
CA SER A 137 2.19 -31.77 -9.04
C SER A 137 2.71 -30.38 -8.65
N CYS A 138 3.43 -30.28 -7.53
CA CYS A 138 4.13 -29.08 -7.08
C CYS A 138 5.62 -29.40 -6.94
N GLY A 139 6.48 -28.45 -7.35
CA GLY A 139 7.91 -28.68 -7.42
C GLY A 139 8.70 -27.45 -7.86
N LEU A 140 9.88 -27.69 -8.40
CA LEU A 140 10.85 -26.68 -8.81
C LEU A 140 11.58 -27.11 -10.09
N TRP A 141 12.18 -26.14 -10.77
CA TRP A 141 13.02 -26.38 -11.95
C TRP A 141 14.47 -26.66 -11.55
N GLU A 142 15.09 -27.64 -12.20
CA GLU A 142 16.54 -27.92 -12.12
C GLU A 142 17.08 -28.38 -13.48
N TYR A 143 18.40 -28.58 -13.57
CA TYR A 143 19.04 -29.13 -14.75
C TYR A 143 19.63 -30.52 -14.48
N ALA A 144 19.35 -31.46 -15.39
CA ALA A 144 20.03 -32.74 -15.46
C ALA A 144 20.79 -32.80 -16.80
N GLN A 145 22.12 -32.92 -16.77
CA GLN A 145 22.97 -32.94 -17.97
C GLN A 145 22.65 -31.77 -18.93
N ASN A 146 22.57 -30.55 -18.42
CA ASN A 146 22.20 -29.32 -19.14
C ASN A 146 20.78 -29.28 -19.74
N THR A 147 19.92 -30.25 -19.42
CA THR A 147 18.51 -30.25 -19.85
C THR A 147 17.62 -29.78 -18.69
N PRO A 148 16.69 -28.84 -18.89
CA PRO A 148 15.76 -28.41 -17.85
C PRO A 148 14.77 -29.55 -17.51
N VAL A 149 14.62 -29.82 -16.22
CA VAL A 149 13.79 -30.88 -15.65
C VAL A 149 12.92 -30.31 -14.52
N PHE A 150 11.65 -30.70 -14.49
CA PHE A 150 10.77 -30.43 -13.38
C PHE A 150 10.96 -31.47 -12.27
N ILE A 151 11.43 -31.04 -11.10
CA ILE A 151 11.59 -31.90 -9.93
C ILE A 151 10.27 -31.96 -9.17
N GLU A 152 9.56 -33.08 -9.33
CA GLU A 152 8.28 -33.32 -8.66
C GLU A 152 8.51 -33.64 -7.17
N CYS A 153 8.09 -32.71 -6.30
CA CYS A 153 8.24 -32.83 -4.85
C CYS A 153 6.93 -33.26 -4.16
N PHE A 154 5.79 -32.87 -4.73
CA PHE A 154 4.46 -33.27 -4.27
C PHE A 154 3.56 -33.60 -5.45
N ARG A 155 2.66 -34.57 -5.25
CA ARG A 155 1.66 -34.95 -6.25
C ARG A 155 0.35 -35.34 -5.59
N SER A 156 -0.75 -34.86 -6.13
CA SER A 156 -2.10 -35.23 -5.67
C SER A 156 -3.12 -35.22 -6.81
N GLY A 157 -4.29 -35.77 -6.49
CA GLY A 157 -5.51 -35.70 -7.28
C GLY A 157 -5.75 -36.84 -8.26
N SER A 158 -7.00 -36.98 -8.67
CA SER A 158 -7.46 -37.96 -9.68
C SER A 158 -8.30 -37.35 -10.80
N ASN A 159 -9.18 -36.41 -10.47
CA ASN A 159 -10.05 -35.71 -11.43
C ASN A 159 -10.06 -34.22 -11.09
N GLY A 160 -10.03 -33.36 -12.11
CA GLY A 160 -10.06 -31.93 -11.89
C GLY A 160 -10.30 -31.14 -13.17
N LYS A 161 -10.28 -29.82 -13.02
CA LYS A 161 -10.47 -28.84 -14.09
C LYS A 161 -9.49 -27.67 -13.91
N ILE A 162 -8.87 -27.23 -15.00
CA ILE A 162 -8.13 -25.96 -15.09
C ILE A 162 -8.89 -24.99 -15.99
N ALA A 163 -9.04 -23.75 -15.55
CA ALA A 163 -9.77 -22.71 -16.27
C ALA A 163 -8.95 -21.41 -16.35
N PHE A 164 -8.76 -20.90 -17.57
CA PHE A 164 -8.10 -19.63 -17.87
C PHE A 164 -9.14 -18.51 -17.91
N LYS A 165 -9.30 -17.79 -16.80
CA LYS A 165 -10.24 -16.68 -16.65
C LYS A 165 -9.59 -15.37 -17.05
N LYS A 166 -10.38 -14.30 -17.21
CA LYS A 166 -9.83 -12.98 -17.61
C LYS A 166 -8.70 -12.44 -16.72
N THR A 167 -8.75 -12.70 -15.40
CA THR A 167 -7.81 -12.13 -14.43
C THR A 167 -6.81 -13.14 -13.86
N GLY A 168 -6.89 -14.41 -14.26
CA GLY A 168 -6.06 -15.46 -13.69
C GLY A 168 -6.50 -16.87 -14.05
N ILE A 169 -5.83 -17.86 -13.47
CA ILE A 169 -6.06 -19.29 -13.69
C ILE A 169 -6.66 -19.88 -12.43
N GLN A 170 -7.78 -20.59 -12.57
CA GLN A 170 -8.40 -21.34 -11.48
C GLN A 170 -8.27 -22.84 -11.73
N VAL A 171 -7.81 -23.57 -10.73
CA VAL A 171 -7.70 -25.02 -10.75
C VAL A 171 -8.57 -25.61 -9.65
N THR A 172 -9.27 -26.68 -9.97
CA THR A 172 -10.01 -27.49 -9.01
C THR A 172 -9.62 -28.95 -9.19
N ILE A 173 -9.27 -29.65 -8.11
CA ILE A 173 -8.86 -31.06 -8.17
C ILE A 173 -9.37 -31.86 -6.97
N GLU A 174 -9.97 -33.02 -7.22
CA GLU A 174 -10.48 -33.95 -6.22
C GLU A 174 -9.36 -34.85 -5.71
N THR A 175 -9.29 -35.04 -4.40
CA THR A 175 -8.30 -35.92 -3.77
C THR A 175 -8.68 -37.40 -3.86
N LYS A 176 -7.67 -38.26 -3.92
CA LYS A 176 -7.88 -39.73 -3.89
C LYS A 176 -8.24 -40.26 -2.50
N ALA A 177 -7.88 -39.53 -1.45
CA ALA A 177 -8.08 -39.90 -0.05
C ALA A 177 -8.89 -38.79 0.65
N GLY A 178 -10.10 -39.11 1.10
CA GLY A 178 -10.97 -38.17 1.84
C GLY A 178 -12.08 -37.52 1.01
N GLY A 179 -11.93 -37.44 -0.32
CA GLY A 179 -12.94 -36.85 -1.21
C GLY A 179 -12.92 -35.32 -1.25
N ASP A 180 -12.06 -34.68 -0.46
CA ASP A 180 -11.87 -33.22 -0.45
C ASP A 180 -11.58 -32.65 -1.83
N ILE A 181 -12.01 -31.41 -2.03
CA ILE A 181 -11.76 -30.68 -3.27
C ILE A 181 -10.77 -29.55 -3.00
N TYR A 182 -9.62 -29.62 -3.66
CA TYR A 182 -8.59 -28.60 -3.61
C TYR A 182 -8.83 -27.55 -4.68
N HIS A 183 -8.71 -26.27 -4.32
CA HIS A 183 -8.78 -25.16 -5.26
C HIS A 183 -7.50 -24.34 -5.20
N LEU A 184 -6.97 -23.99 -6.38
CA LEU A 184 -5.82 -23.11 -6.54
C LEU A 184 -6.23 -21.92 -7.40
N GLU A 185 -5.93 -20.70 -6.96
CA GLU A 185 -6.15 -19.48 -7.72
C GLU A 185 -4.82 -18.77 -8.00
N PHE A 186 -4.43 -18.71 -9.28
CA PHE A 186 -3.28 -17.95 -9.76
C PHE A 186 -3.78 -16.64 -10.36
N SER A 187 -3.35 -15.50 -9.83
CA SER A 187 -3.50 -14.23 -10.55
C SER A 187 -2.52 -14.19 -11.71
N TYR A 188 -2.89 -13.69 -12.89
CA TYR A 188 -1.90 -13.52 -13.98
C TYR A 188 -0.72 -12.63 -13.60
N TYR A 189 -0.92 -11.77 -12.59
CA TYR A 189 0.14 -10.94 -12.04
C TYR A 189 1.29 -11.74 -11.39
N ILE A 190 0.99 -12.92 -10.82
CA ILE A 190 2.01 -13.75 -10.16
C ILE A 190 2.60 -14.81 -11.09
N VAL A 191 2.07 -14.96 -12.32
CA VAL A 191 2.51 -15.98 -13.27
C VAL A 191 3.71 -15.46 -14.06
N GLU A 192 4.85 -16.12 -13.91
CA GLU A 192 6.09 -15.80 -14.61
C GLU A 192 6.12 -16.45 -15.99
N SER A 193 5.80 -17.75 -16.05
CA SER A 193 5.79 -18.51 -17.29
C SER A 193 4.70 -19.58 -17.31
N ILE A 194 4.25 -19.91 -18.52
CA ILE A 194 3.36 -21.03 -18.78
C ILE A 194 3.98 -21.88 -19.88
N HIS A 195 4.21 -23.16 -19.59
CA HIS A 195 4.77 -24.12 -20.53
C HIS A 195 3.79 -25.26 -20.78
N THR A 196 3.57 -25.63 -22.04
CA THR A 196 2.83 -26.83 -22.41
C THR A 196 3.79 -27.98 -22.72
N GLY A 197 3.44 -29.19 -22.27
CA GLY A 197 4.17 -30.42 -22.58
C GLY A 197 4.04 -30.86 -24.05
N THR A 198 4.24 -32.15 -24.30
CA THR A 198 4.15 -32.73 -25.65
C THR A 198 2.87 -33.56 -25.82
N ALA A 199 2.57 -33.99 -27.05
CA ALA A 199 1.42 -34.90 -27.27
C ALA A 199 1.54 -36.23 -26.50
N GLN A 200 2.78 -36.67 -26.20
CA GLN A 200 3.03 -37.88 -25.41
C GLN A 200 2.79 -37.64 -23.91
N VAL A 201 3.02 -36.41 -23.44
CA VAL A 201 2.84 -36.00 -22.05
C VAL A 201 2.06 -34.68 -22.04
N PRO A 202 0.73 -34.73 -22.19
CA PRO A 202 -0.07 -33.52 -22.37
C PRO A 202 -0.23 -32.80 -21.03
N SER A 203 0.61 -31.81 -20.78
CA SER A 203 0.67 -31.10 -19.50
C SER A 203 0.69 -29.59 -19.67
N VAL A 204 0.35 -28.89 -18.60
CA VAL A 204 0.50 -27.45 -18.43
C VAL A 204 1.30 -27.22 -17.16
N THR A 205 2.46 -26.57 -17.28
CA THR A 205 3.30 -26.17 -16.17
C THR A 205 3.24 -24.65 -16.01
N ILE A 206 2.94 -24.20 -14.80
CA ILE A 206 2.83 -22.80 -14.43
C ILE A 206 3.94 -22.52 -13.42
N THR A 207 4.85 -21.61 -13.77
CA THR A 207 5.83 -21.05 -12.84
C THR A 207 5.28 -19.73 -12.33
N ALA A 208 5.11 -19.62 -11.01
CA ALA A 208 4.69 -18.39 -10.36
C ALA A 208 5.81 -17.79 -9.51
N ASN A 209 5.73 -16.49 -9.22
CA ASN A 209 6.69 -15.81 -8.35
C ASN A 209 6.35 -15.99 -6.86
N THR A 210 5.09 -16.28 -6.52
CA THR A 210 4.61 -16.57 -5.17
C THR A 210 3.66 -17.78 -5.18
N ALA A 211 3.35 -18.29 -4.00
CA ALA A 211 2.32 -19.31 -3.85
C ALA A 211 0.94 -18.83 -4.40
N PRO A 212 0.17 -19.69 -5.08
CA PRO A 212 -1.22 -19.40 -5.42
C PRO A 212 -2.08 -19.40 -4.15
N ARG A 213 -3.27 -18.81 -4.21
CA ARG A 213 -4.23 -18.92 -3.10
C ARG A 213 -4.81 -20.33 -3.06
N LEU A 214 -4.74 -20.95 -1.89
CA LEU A 214 -5.17 -22.32 -1.66
C LEU A 214 -6.49 -22.37 -0.87
N TYR A 215 -7.41 -23.21 -1.31
CA TYR A 215 -8.66 -23.46 -0.61
C TYR A 215 -9.01 -24.95 -0.60
N VAL A 216 -9.73 -25.38 0.43
CA VAL A 216 -10.27 -26.74 0.55
C VAL A 216 -11.79 -26.67 0.74
N THR A 217 -12.51 -27.60 0.12
CA THR A 217 -13.95 -27.81 0.33
C THR A 217 -14.19 -29.24 0.81
N ASP A 218 -14.85 -29.37 1.97
CA ASP A 218 -15.33 -30.66 2.48
C ASP A 218 -16.57 -31.12 1.67
N PRO A 219 -16.61 -32.38 1.18
CA PRO A 219 -17.74 -32.96 0.45
C PRO A 219 -19.08 -32.87 1.18
N VAL A 220 -19.08 -32.97 2.52
CA VAL A 220 -20.29 -32.90 3.37
C VAL A 220 -20.85 -31.48 3.36
N HIS A 221 -19.99 -30.47 3.43
CA HIS A 221 -20.39 -29.07 3.32
C HIS A 221 -20.92 -28.74 1.91
N ALA A 222 -20.27 -29.26 0.87
CA ALA A 222 -20.76 -29.14 -0.50
C ALA A 222 -22.15 -29.80 -0.70
N LEU A 223 -22.38 -30.95 -0.07
CA LEU A 223 -23.67 -31.65 -0.10
C LEU A 223 -24.76 -30.90 0.67
N ALA A 224 -24.45 -30.43 1.88
CA ALA A 224 -25.37 -29.64 2.71
C ALA A 224 -25.82 -28.35 1.99
N GLN A 225 -24.92 -27.70 1.25
CA GLN A 225 -25.25 -26.53 0.45
C GLN A 225 -26.12 -26.86 -0.77
N LYS A 226 -25.83 -27.98 -1.48
CA LYS A 226 -26.72 -28.49 -2.53
C LYS A 226 -28.13 -28.76 -1.98
N MET A 227 -28.26 -29.33 -0.78
CA MET A 227 -29.55 -29.55 -0.11
C MET A 227 -30.24 -28.26 0.38
N ALA A 228 -29.48 -27.25 0.81
CA ALA A 228 -30.04 -25.93 1.13
C ALA A 228 -30.56 -25.21 -0.12
N SER A 229 -29.85 -25.34 -1.25
CA SER A 229 -30.23 -24.73 -2.54
C SER A 229 -31.50 -25.33 -3.16
N THR A 230 -31.86 -26.56 -2.81
CA THR A 230 -33.11 -27.22 -3.24
C THR A 230 -34.32 -26.86 -2.37
N GLY A 231 -34.16 -26.01 -1.35
CA GLY A 231 -35.25 -25.44 -0.56
C GLY A 231 -35.80 -26.35 0.55
N LEU A 232 -35.10 -27.43 0.88
CA LEU A 232 -35.50 -28.40 1.91
C LEU A 232 -35.20 -27.94 3.35
N GLN A 233 -34.35 -26.93 3.54
CA GLN A 233 -34.14 -26.28 4.84
C GLN A 233 -34.33 -24.76 4.73
N LYS A 234 -35.36 -24.23 5.38
CA LYS A 234 -35.52 -22.79 5.60
C LYS A 234 -34.78 -22.39 6.89
N GLY A 235 -33.82 -21.48 6.79
CA GLY A 235 -33.21 -20.81 7.95
C GLY A 235 -31.70 -20.91 8.09
N TYR A 236 -31.01 -21.75 7.29
CA TYR A 236 -29.56 -21.84 7.34
C TYR A 236 -28.90 -20.67 6.57
N ARG A 237 -28.37 -19.66 7.29
CA ARG A 237 -27.27 -18.84 6.74
C ARG A 237 -26.04 -19.75 6.73
N GLY A 238 -25.85 -20.51 5.65
CA GLY A 238 -24.76 -21.48 5.56
C GLY A 238 -23.39 -20.84 5.75
N LEU A 239 -22.52 -21.57 6.45
CA LEU A 239 -21.07 -21.34 6.49
C LEU A 239 -20.52 -21.19 5.05
N PRO A 240 -19.41 -20.44 4.85
CA PRO A 240 -18.78 -20.34 3.53
C PRO A 240 -18.46 -21.73 2.96
N PRO A 241 -18.65 -21.96 1.65
CA PRO A 241 -18.49 -23.29 1.05
C PRO A 241 -17.06 -23.81 1.03
N LYS A 242 -16.06 -22.92 1.15
CA LYS A 242 -14.64 -23.25 1.09
C LYS A 242 -13.92 -22.67 2.30
N GLU A 243 -12.78 -23.23 2.66
CA GLU A 243 -11.88 -22.67 3.66
C GLU A 243 -10.55 -22.32 3.01
N ARG A 244 -10.01 -21.13 3.31
CA ARG A 244 -8.68 -20.71 2.86
C ARG A 244 -7.63 -21.39 3.73
N VAL A 245 -6.73 -22.14 3.11
CA VAL A 245 -5.70 -22.93 3.79
C VAL A 245 -4.29 -22.48 3.42
N SER A 246 -3.30 -22.91 4.20
CA SER A 246 -1.87 -22.67 3.97
C SER A 246 -1.24 -23.72 3.04
N HIS A 247 -1.77 -24.95 3.07
CA HIS A 247 -1.26 -26.11 2.35
C HIS A 247 -2.33 -27.19 2.20
N PHE A 248 -2.02 -28.21 1.41
CA PHE A 248 -2.86 -29.40 1.20
C PHE A 248 -2.46 -30.63 2.03
N GLY A 249 -1.54 -30.46 3.00
CA GLY A 249 -1.08 -31.52 3.91
C GLY A 249 0.05 -32.38 3.33
N GLY A 250 0.58 -33.30 4.13
CA GLY A 250 1.75 -34.12 3.77
C GLY A 250 2.95 -33.25 3.41
N ASP A 251 3.74 -33.67 2.41
CA ASP A 251 4.93 -32.93 1.98
C ASP A 251 4.61 -31.51 1.44
N HIS A 252 3.36 -31.24 1.05
CA HIS A 252 2.96 -29.91 0.57
C HIS A 252 3.06 -28.82 1.65
N GLU A 253 2.96 -29.18 2.93
CA GLU A 253 3.12 -28.23 4.04
C GLU A 253 4.50 -27.54 4.02
N GLU A 254 5.55 -28.30 3.74
CA GLU A 254 6.93 -27.79 3.68
C GLU A 254 7.23 -27.05 2.36
N LEU A 255 6.49 -27.38 1.29
CA LEU A 255 6.71 -26.89 -0.08
C LEU A 255 5.92 -25.62 -0.42
N ALA A 256 4.71 -25.44 0.14
CA ALA A 256 3.75 -24.43 -0.31
C ALA A 256 4.34 -23.02 -0.38
N GLY A 257 5.19 -22.66 0.60
CA GLY A 257 5.84 -21.36 0.69
C GLY A 257 7.19 -21.24 -0.01
N LYS A 258 7.74 -22.32 -0.59
CA LYS A 258 9.12 -22.38 -1.13
C LYS A 258 9.21 -22.85 -2.58
N CYS A 259 8.17 -23.53 -3.07
CA CYS A 259 8.11 -24.09 -4.42
C CYS A 259 6.88 -23.54 -5.15
N PHE A 260 7.11 -22.78 -6.22
CA PHE A 260 6.06 -22.04 -6.92
C PHE A 260 5.79 -22.55 -8.34
N THR A 261 6.32 -23.72 -8.69
CA THR A 261 6.08 -24.35 -9.98
C THR A 261 5.06 -25.47 -9.84
N TYR A 262 3.94 -25.34 -10.56
CA TYR A 262 2.84 -26.30 -10.54
C TYR A 262 2.64 -26.91 -11.92
N ARG A 263 2.54 -28.24 -11.97
CA ARG A 263 2.36 -29.01 -13.20
C ARG A 263 1.03 -29.75 -13.17
N PHE A 264 0.22 -29.58 -14.21
CA PHE A 264 -1.11 -30.17 -14.36
C PHE A 264 -1.12 -31.10 -15.58
N LEU A 265 -1.55 -32.35 -15.40
CA LEU A 265 -1.68 -33.31 -16.50
C LEU A 265 -3.08 -33.20 -17.12
N LEU A 266 -3.17 -32.81 -18.39
CA LEU A 266 -4.43 -32.74 -19.13
C LEU A 266 -4.97 -34.15 -19.37
N LEU A 267 -6.30 -34.28 -19.34
CA LEU A 267 -6.98 -35.55 -19.57
C LEU A 267 -6.97 -35.95 -21.06
N HIS A 268 -7.05 -34.97 -21.96
CA HIS A 268 -7.10 -35.19 -23.40
C HIS A 268 -5.89 -34.55 -24.11
N PRO A 269 -5.10 -35.31 -24.90
CA PRO A 269 -3.96 -34.75 -25.63
C PRO A 269 -4.33 -33.63 -26.61
N ASP A 270 -5.52 -33.68 -27.20
CA ASP A 270 -6.01 -32.66 -28.15
C ASP A 270 -6.21 -31.28 -27.52
N ASP A 271 -6.38 -31.22 -26.20
CA ASP A 271 -6.53 -29.96 -25.48
C ASP A 271 -5.22 -29.18 -25.39
N LEU A 272 -4.05 -29.82 -25.59
CA LEU A 272 -2.74 -29.16 -25.54
C LEU A 272 -2.67 -28.02 -26.57
N ARG A 273 -3.10 -28.26 -27.81
CA ARG A 273 -3.10 -27.25 -28.87
C ARG A 273 -4.05 -26.11 -28.55
N ARG A 274 -5.22 -26.43 -27.96
CA ARG A 274 -6.22 -25.43 -27.57
C ARG A 274 -5.71 -24.53 -26.45
N VAL A 275 -4.99 -25.10 -25.47
CA VAL A 275 -4.31 -24.33 -24.42
C VAL A 275 -3.25 -23.43 -25.04
N TYR A 276 -2.39 -23.95 -25.92
CA TYR A 276 -1.37 -23.14 -26.60
C TYR A 276 -1.98 -21.98 -27.39
N ASP A 277 -3.10 -22.22 -28.09
CA ASP A 277 -3.81 -21.20 -28.87
C ASP A 277 -4.32 -20.04 -28.00
N LEU A 278 -4.58 -20.25 -26.70
CA LEU A 278 -4.98 -19.20 -25.76
C LEU A 278 -3.94 -18.07 -25.62
N SER A 279 -2.68 -18.32 -25.99
CA SER A 279 -1.64 -17.27 -26.04
C SER A 279 -1.96 -16.10 -27.00
N ASN A 280 -2.93 -16.25 -27.91
CA ASN A 280 -3.38 -15.14 -28.76
C ASN A 280 -4.48 -14.27 -28.12
N GLU A 281 -4.94 -14.59 -26.90
CA GLU A 281 -5.88 -13.76 -26.15
C GLU A 281 -5.13 -12.63 -25.43
N ARG A 282 -5.62 -11.38 -25.52
CA ARG A 282 -4.94 -10.18 -25.00
C ARG A 282 -4.54 -10.26 -23.52
N HIS A 283 -5.29 -11.00 -22.70
CA HIS A 283 -5.12 -11.04 -21.25
C HIS A 283 -4.35 -12.26 -20.72
N ILE A 284 -4.05 -13.22 -21.59
CA ILE A 284 -3.40 -14.47 -21.18
C ILE A 284 -1.89 -14.34 -21.42
N PRO A 285 -1.04 -14.66 -20.43
CA PRO A 285 0.41 -14.66 -20.62
C PRO A 285 0.84 -15.55 -21.80
N LYS A 286 1.97 -15.22 -22.44
CA LYS A 286 2.52 -16.06 -23.52
C LYS A 286 2.75 -17.49 -23.01
N ILE A 287 2.42 -18.45 -23.86
CA ILE A 287 2.55 -19.88 -23.56
C ILE A 287 3.63 -20.45 -24.47
N ALA A 288 4.64 -21.09 -23.88
CA ALA A 288 5.74 -21.73 -24.61
C ALA A 288 5.60 -23.26 -24.57
N SER A 289 6.27 -23.96 -25.47
CA SER A 289 6.32 -25.43 -25.46
C SER A 289 7.61 -25.92 -24.81
N TRP A 290 7.53 -26.97 -23.98
CA TRP A 290 8.68 -27.61 -23.37
C TRP A 290 8.53 -29.14 -23.41
N ASN A 291 9.66 -29.84 -23.54
CA ASN A 291 9.65 -31.30 -23.51
C ASN A 291 9.63 -31.78 -22.05
N ASP A 292 8.51 -32.36 -21.63
CA ASP A 292 8.15 -32.60 -20.23
C ASP A 292 9.02 -33.67 -19.52
N HIS A 293 10.26 -33.30 -19.22
CA HIS A 293 11.20 -34.09 -18.44
C HIS A 293 10.93 -33.91 -16.95
N ARG A 294 10.65 -35.02 -16.26
CA ARG A 294 10.36 -35.05 -14.83
C ARG A 294 11.38 -35.90 -14.08
N ALA A 295 11.84 -35.40 -12.94
CA ALA A 295 12.60 -36.18 -11.97
C ALA A 295 12.00 -36.04 -10.55
N LYS A 296 12.58 -36.76 -9.59
CA LYS A 296 12.23 -36.72 -8.17
C LYS A 296 13.51 -36.75 -7.34
N PHE A 297 13.46 -36.19 -6.15
CA PHE A 297 14.49 -36.43 -5.15
C PHE A 297 14.40 -37.86 -4.61
N ASP A 298 15.54 -38.41 -4.21
CA ASP A 298 15.62 -39.75 -3.59
C ASP A 298 15.02 -39.76 -2.17
N VAL A 299 14.90 -38.59 -1.55
CA VAL A 299 14.33 -38.39 -0.22
C VAL A 299 13.25 -37.31 -0.24
N PRO A 300 12.30 -37.30 0.72
CA PRO A 300 11.32 -36.23 0.85
C PRO A 300 11.99 -34.86 0.98
N TYR A 301 11.33 -33.82 0.46
CA TYR A 301 11.84 -32.45 0.49
C TYR A 301 12.05 -31.91 1.91
N SER A 302 11.24 -32.36 2.86
CA SER A 302 11.40 -32.08 4.30
C SER A 302 12.77 -32.54 4.82
N SER A 303 13.19 -33.76 4.48
CA SER A 303 14.51 -34.29 4.83
C SER A 303 15.66 -33.45 4.27
N ILE A 304 15.50 -32.93 3.04
CA ILE A 304 16.51 -32.06 2.40
C ILE A 304 16.59 -30.72 3.13
N THR A 305 15.45 -30.15 3.48
CA THR A 305 15.36 -28.90 4.24
C THR A 305 15.93 -29.07 5.65
N ASP A 306 15.65 -30.19 6.32
CA ASP A 306 16.19 -30.50 7.64
C ASP A 306 17.72 -30.60 7.64
N ARG A 307 18.31 -31.19 6.59
CA ARG A 307 19.76 -31.21 6.40
C ARG A 307 20.34 -29.81 6.28
N PHE A 308 19.71 -28.94 5.49
CA PHE A 308 20.13 -27.54 5.34
C PHE A 308 20.01 -26.76 6.66
N MET A 309 18.89 -26.89 7.37
CA MET A 309 18.70 -26.24 8.66
C MET A 309 19.66 -26.80 9.72
N GLY A 310 19.95 -28.10 9.69
CA GLY A 310 20.97 -28.75 10.50
C GLY A 310 22.37 -28.21 10.21
N PHE A 311 22.69 -27.99 8.93
CA PHE A 311 23.96 -27.39 8.51
C PHE A 311 24.13 -25.95 9.04
N LEU A 312 23.10 -25.11 8.97
CA LEU A 312 23.16 -23.76 9.55
C LEU A 312 23.36 -23.79 11.08
N LYS A 313 22.72 -24.74 11.77
CA LYS A 313 22.87 -24.93 13.23
C LYS A 313 24.29 -25.29 13.67
N LEU A 314 25.14 -25.83 12.79
CA LEU A 314 26.53 -26.13 13.10
C LEU A 314 27.38 -24.87 13.34
N GLY A 315 26.87 -23.68 12.95
CA GLY A 315 27.49 -22.42 13.34
C GLY A 315 28.78 -22.09 12.60
N TYR A 316 29.01 -22.66 11.41
CA TYR A 316 30.25 -22.43 10.66
C TYR A 316 30.49 -20.97 10.23
N VAL A 317 29.41 -20.18 10.14
CA VAL A 317 29.43 -18.75 9.80
C VAL A 317 28.57 -17.97 10.79
N GLU A 318 28.83 -16.67 10.96
CA GLU A 318 28.07 -15.80 11.87
C GLU A 318 26.58 -15.71 11.49
N TYR A 319 25.72 -15.48 12.49
CA TYR A 319 24.26 -15.36 12.34
C TYR A 319 23.81 -14.47 11.19
N ARG A 320 24.39 -13.27 11.02
CA ARG A 320 23.98 -12.34 9.95
C ARG A 320 24.17 -12.93 8.55
N ILE A 321 25.23 -13.72 8.35
CA ILE A 321 25.45 -14.49 7.11
C ILE A 321 24.42 -15.62 7.01
N GLN A 322 24.20 -16.37 8.10
CA GLN A 322 23.20 -17.45 8.12
C GLN A 322 21.79 -16.96 7.77
N PHE A 323 21.42 -15.75 8.20
CA PHE A 323 20.16 -15.10 7.84
C PHE A 323 20.03 -14.96 6.31
N GLN A 324 21.04 -14.37 5.66
CA GLN A 324 21.03 -14.18 4.20
C GLN A 324 21.03 -15.51 3.44
N LEU A 325 21.72 -16.52 3.95
CA LEU A 325 21.73 -17.86 3.35
C LEU A 325 20.37 -18.56 3.47
N GLN A 326 19.73 -18.47 4.64
CA GLN A 326 18.40 -19.02 4.84
C GLN A 326 17.35 -18.27 4.00
N LYS A 327 17.52 -16.95 3.82
CA LYS A 327 16.71 -16.12 2.93
C LYS A 327 16.67 -16.66 1.50
N LEU A 328 17.83 -17.01 0.91
CA LEU A 328 17.90 -17.57 -0.44
C LEU A 328 17.05 -18.85 -0.59
N VAL A 329 17.01 -19.70 0.44
CA VAL A 329 16.24 -20.94 0.40
C VAL A 329 14.75 -20.71 0.68
N TRP A 330 14.43 -19.95 1.73
CA TRP A 330 13.05 -19.75 2.16
C TRP A 330 12.24 -18.89 1.18
N ASN A 331 12.90 -18.01 0.43
CA ASN A 331 12.25 -17.19 -0.59
C ASN A 331 12.12 -17.91 -1.95
N GLY A 332 12.57 -19.17 -2.06
CA GLY A 332 12.48 -19.95 -3.29
C GLY A 332 13.52 -19.58 -4.36
N GLU A 333 14.58 -18.85 -3.99
CA GLU A 333 15.65 -18.44 -4.91
C GLU A 333 16.67 -19.56 -5.16
N MET A 334 16.86 -20.44 -4.18
CA MET A 334 17.82 -21.55 -4.28
C MET A 334 17.29 -22.81 -3.58
N ASN A 335 17.42 -23.96 -4.22
CA ASN A 335 17.09 -25.22 -3.56
C ASN A 335 18.10 -25.52 -2.41
N PRO A 336 17.69 -26.26 -1.36
CA PRO A 336 18.55 -26.42 -0.18
C PRO A 336 19.85 -27.20 -0.44
N GLU A 337 19.87 -28.20 -1.34
CA GLU A 337 21.11 -28.95 -1.63
C GLU A 337 22.15 -28.07 -2.35
N LYS A 338 21.69 -27.26 -3.30
CA LYS A 338 22.52 -26.27 -4.00
C LYS A 338 23.03 -25.19 -3.05
N ALA A 339 22.19 -24.76 -2.09
CA ALA A 339 22.60 -23.83 -1.04
C ALA A 339 23.74 -24.39 -0.19
N VAL A 340 23.68 -25.67 0.24
CA VAL A 340 24.79 -26.29 0.99
C VAL A 340 26.09 -26.30 0.18
N LYS A 341 26.03 -26.60 -1.12
CA LYS A 341 27.19 -26.58 -2.02
C LYS A 341 27.76 -25.16 -2.16
N PHE A 342 26.90 -24.19 -2.45
CA PHE A 342 27.28 -22.78 -2.56
C PHE A 342 27.96 -22.27 -1.29
N ILE A 343 27.39 -22.58 -0.11
CA ILE A 343 27.97 -22.16 1.16
C ILE A 343 29.36 -22.76 1.36
N SER A 344 29.49 -24.08 1.14
CA SER A 344 30.72 -24.81 1.41
C SER A 344 31.85 -24.45 0.44
N GLN A 345 31.52 -24.21 -0.84
CA GLN A 345 32.50 -23.98 -1.91
C GLN A 345 32.85 -22.50 -2.07
N VAL A 346 31.88 -21.59 -1.86
CA VAL A 346 32.03 -20.16 -2.18
C VAL A 346 32.06 -19.32 -0.91
N VAL A 347 30.98 -19.35 -0.13
CA VAL A 347 30.80 -18.41 1.00
C VAL A 347 31.84 -18.62 2.09
N MET A 348 32.15 -19.87 2.46
CA MET A 348 33.19 -20.17 3.45
C MET A 348 34.59 -19.70 3.04
N ASN A 349 34.86 -19.59 1.73
CA ASN A 349 36.13 -19.06 1.24
C ASN A 349 36.15 -17.52 1.29
N ALA A 350 35.03 -16.86 0.97
CA ALA A 350 34.90 -15.42 1.09
C ALA A 350 35.01 -14.93 2.55
N VAL A 351 34.38 -15.64 3.50
CA VAL A 351 34.43 -15.32 4.95
C VAL A 351 35.86 -15.29 5.51
N LYS A 352 36.79 -16.04 4.90
CA LYS A 352 38.20 -16.05 5.33
C LYS A 352 39.01 -14.86 4.82
N ARG A 353 38.49 -14.12 3.83
CA ARG A 353 39.24 -13.09 3.07
C ARG A 353 38.63 -11.70 3.20
N GLU A 354 37.32 -11.61 3.42
CA GLU A 354 36.57 -10.38 3.34
C GLU A 354 35.88 -10.02 4.66
N ASP A 355 35.56 -8.73 4.79
CA ASP A 355 34.81 -8.18 5.92
C ASP A 355 33.36 -8.69 5.92
N ILE A 356 32.80 -8.91 7.12
CA ILE A 356 31.47 -9.51 7.23
C ILE A 356 30.37 -8.64 6.63
N ASP A 357 30.45 -7.32 6.79
CA ASP A 357 29.42 -6.41 6.26
C ASP A 357 29.45 -6.38 4.73
N VAL A 358 30.64 -6.56 4.13
CA VAL A 358 30.81 -6.71 2.68
C VAL A 358 30.11 -7.97 2.19
N ILE A 359 30.31 -9.09 2.89
CA ILE A 359 29.69 -10.38 2.55
C ILE A 359 28.16 -10.31 2.67
N ILE A 360 27.64 -9.69 3.73
CA ILE A 360 26.19 -9.55 3.95
C ILE A 360 25.56 -8.74 2.83
N LYS A 361 26.16 -7.60 2.48
CA LYS A 361 25.65 -6.72 1.40
C LYS A 361 25.71 -7.43 0.05
N ALA A 362 26.80 -8.15 -0.25
CA ALA A 362 26.93 -8.94 -1.48
C ALA A 362 25.90 -10.08 -1.55
N LEU A 363 25.65 -10.81 -0.45
CA LEU A 363 24.60 -11.83 -0.42
C LEU A 363 23.19 -11.23 -0.59
N SER A 364 22.97 -10.03 -0.07
CA SER A 364 21.71 -9.31 -0.25
C SER A 364 21.48 -8.93 -1.71
N ARG A 365 22.53 -8.44 -2.41
CA ARG A 365 22.48 -8.12 -3.86
C ARG A 365 22.28 -9.37 -4.71
N LEU A 366 22.97 -10.46 -4.39
CA LEU A 366 22.81 -11.75 -5.06
C LEU A 366 21.34 -12.21 -5.04
N SER A 367 20.64 -12.04 -3.92
CA SER A 367 19.21 -12.40 -3.81
C SER A 367 18.31 -11.63 -4.77
N ASN A 368 18.69 -10.43 -5.21
CA ASN A 368 17.90 -9.59 -6.11
C ASN A 368 18.26 -9.83 -7.58
N GLN A 369 19.49 -10.30 -7.85
CA GLN A 369 20.01 -10.53 -9.20
C GLN A 369 19.91 -11.99 -9.67
N ASN A 370 19.68 -12.92 -8.74
CA ASN A 370 19.63 -14.34 -9.03
C ASN A 370 18.53 -14.70 -10.04
N ILE A 371 18.90 -15.49 -11.04
CA ILE A 371 17.97 -15.95 -12.08
C ILE A 371 17.40 -17.32 -11.65
N TYR A 372 16.07 -17.44 -11.67
CA TYR A 372 15.42 -18.70 -11.35
C TYR A 372 15.60 -19.71 -12.50
N PRO A 373 15.96 -20.98 -12.22
CA PRO A 373 16.00 -22.03 -13.23
C PRO A 373 14.68 -22.13 -14.00
N SER A 374 14.74 -22.23 -15.32
CA SER A 374 13.54 -22.44 -16.14
C SER A 374 13.89 -23.02 -17.52
N PRO A 375 12.91 -23.55 -18.27
CA PRO A 375 13.15 -24.03 -19.63
C PRO A 375 13.73 -23.00 -20.60
N ASP A 376 13.60 -21.71 -20.28
CA ASP A 376 14.01 -20.59 -21.14
C ASP A 376 15.43 -20.08 -20.81
N ILE A 377 16.08 -20.63 -19.78
CA ILE A 377 17.41 -20.21 -19.28
C ILE A 377 18.45 -21.33 -19.53
N GLN A 378 19.71 -20.97 -19.80
CA GLN A 378 20.78 -21.96 -19.94
C GLN A 378 21.32 -22.41 -18.57
N ALA A 379 21.68 -23.69 -18.46
CA ALA A 379 22.21 -24.25 -17.21
C ALA A 379 23.45 -23.50 -16.67
N ALA A 380 24.32 -23.03 -17.57
CA ALA A 380 25.53 -22.28 -17.23
C ALA A 380 25.27 -20.86 -16.71
N GLU A 381 24.03 -20.34 -16.81
CA GLU A 381 23.67 -19.02 -16.27
C GLU A 381 23.24 -19.11 -14.80
N VAL A 382 22.96 -20.31 -14.30
CA VAL A 382 22.41 -20.52 -12.96
C VAL A 382 23.16 -21.58 -12.16
N ASP A 383 24.28 -22.11 -12.64
CA ASP A 383 25.08 -23.08 -11.90
C ASP A 383 25.90 -22.44 -10.75
N ILE A 384 26.63 -23.24 -9.98
CA ILE A 384 27.43 -22.72 -8.86
C ILE A 384 28.53 -21.75 -9.34
N PRO A 385 29.30 -22.03 -10.42
CA PRO A 385 30.23 -21.06 -11.00
C PRO A 385 29.62 -19.71 -11.38
N ALA A 386 28.41 -19.69 -11.96
CA ALA A 386 27.72 -18.45 -12.28
C ALA A 386 27.38 -17.64 -11.02
N LEU A 387 26.87 -18.32 -9.99
CA LEU A 387 26.58 -17.71 -8.68
C LEU A 387 27.83 -17.20 -7.98
N GLU A 388 28.93 -17.96 -8.05
CA GLU A 388 30.23 -17.55 -7.51
C GLU A 388 30.72 -16.28 -8.17
N LYS A 389 30.65 -16.21 -9.51
CA LYS A 389 31.05 -15.02 -10.26
C LYS A 389 30.23 -13.80 -9.85
N LEU A 390 28.89 -13.91 -9.86
CA LEU A 390 28.00 -12.82 -9.45
C LEU A 390 28.31 -12.33 -8.02
N PHE A 391 28.50 -13.27 -7.10
CA PHE A 391 28.80 -12.95 -5.71
C PHE A 391 30.16 -12.26 -5.52
N LEU A 392 31.19 -12.67 -6.26
CA LEU A 392 32.51 -12.02 -6.23
C LEU A 392 32.47 -10.62 -6.86
N ASP A 393 31.74 -10.45 -7.97
CA ASP A 393 31.53 -9.16 -8.60
C ASP A 393 30.81 -8.18 -7.64
N ASP A 394 29.81 -8.66 -6.90
CA ASP A 394 29.12 -7.90 -5.84
C ASP A 394 30.05 -7.55 -4.67
N ILE A 395 30.92 -8.46 -4.22
CA ILE A 395 31.94 -8.18 -3.19
C ILE A 395 32.83 -7.02 -3.62
N ASP A 396 33.33 -7.06 -4.85
CA ASP A 396 34.21 -6.01 -5.37
C ASP A 396 33.46 -4.67 -5.50
N SER A 397 32.19 -4.68 -5.92
CA SER A 397 31.34 -3.47 -5.94
C SER A 397 31.17 -2.86 -4.55
N VAL A 398 30.84 -3.68 -3.53
CA VAL A 398 30.65 -3.20 -2.15
C VAL A 398 31.96 -2.67 -1.54
N LYS A 399 33.11 -3.26 -1.88
CA LYS A 399 34.42 -2.75 -1.42
C LYS A 399 34.69 -1.36 -1.99
N ARG A 400 34.43 -1.16 -3.28
CA ARG A 400 34.54 0.17 -3.93
C ARG A 400 33.62 1.19 -3.26
N GLU A 401 32.38 0.79 -2.96
CA GLU A 401 31.42 1.63 -2.22
C GLU A 401 31.96 2.03 -0.85
N LYS A 402 32.48 1.07 -0.07
CA LYS A 402 33.02 1.30 1.28
C LYS A 402 34.24 2.22 1.23
N GLU A 403 35.12 2.06 0.24
CA GLU A 403 36.31 2.90 0.05
C GLU A 403 35.93 4.35 -0.24
N MET A 404 34.97 4.59 -1.14
CA MET A 404 34.50 5.95 -1.45
C MET A 404 33.63 6.56 -0.34
N SER A 405 33.03 5.73 0.52
CA SER A 405 32.21 6.16 1.66
C SER A 405 33.00 6.61 2.88
N ARG A 406 34.32 6.33 2.98
CA ARG A 406 35.15 6.58 4.19
C ARG A 406 35.15 8.04 4.67
N SER A 407 34.63 8.95 3.87
CA SER A 407 34.62 10.38 4.11
C SER A 407 33.22 10.99 4.29
N ASN A 408 32.15 10.17 4.20
CA ASN A 408 30.77 10.60 4.38
C ASN A 408 30.22 10.23 5.77
N ARG A 409 29.29 11.07 6.26
CA ARG A 409 28.70 10.96 7.60
C ARG A 409 28.20 9.53 7.87
N PRO A 410 28.45 8.96 9.06
CA PRO A 410 27.80 7.72 9.47
C PRO A 410 26.27 7.88 9.36
N PRO A 411 25.53 6.77 9.14
CA PRO A 411 24.07 6.79 9.15
C PRO A 411 23.57 7.55 10.38
N HIS A 412 22.46 8.26 10.23
CA HIS A 412 21.93 9.10 11.30
C HIS A 412 21.93 8.31 12.62
N PRO A 413 22.47 8.85 13.73
CA PRO A 413 22.70 8.07 14.97
C PRO A 413 21.43 7.45 15.55
N ASN A 414 20.27 7.95 15.12
CA ASN A 414 18.95 7.45 15.49
C ASN A 414 18.42 6.32 14.58
N ASN A 415 19.17 5.84 13.59
CA ASN A 415 18.75 4.74 12.72
C ASN A 415 19.58 3.49 13.02
N ILE A 416 19.01 2.31 12.78
CA ILE A 416 19.68 1.03 12.95
C ILE A 416 19.17 0.00 11.95
N GLN A 417 20.04 -0.91 11.53
CA GLN A 417 19.70 -1.98 10.59
C GLN A 417 19.02 -3.14 11.31
N VAL A 418 17.83 -3.52 10.83
CA VAL A 418 16.98 -4.55 11.47
C VAL A 418 16.55 -5.58 10.43
N HIS A 419 16.73 -6.85 10.74
CA HIS A 419 16.23 -7.96 9.94
C HIS A 419 14.70 -8.07 9.97
N ARG A 420 14.09 -8.51 8.87
CA ARG A 420 12.63 -8.55 8.72
C ARG A 420 12.12 -9.89 8.17
N ALA A 421 10.89 -10.23 8.53
CA ALA A 421 10.18 -11.40 8.02
C ALA A 421 8.71 -11.06 7.70
N GLN A 422 8.19 -11.59 6.59
CA GLN A 422 6.75 -11.57 6.30
C GLN A 422 6.18 -12.98 6.40
N VAL A 423 5.13 -13.13 7.21
CA VAL A 423 4.39 -14.38 7.39
C VAL A 423 3.14 -14.29 6.52
N THR A 424 3.01 -15.22 5.57
CA THR A 424 1.85 -15.34 4.70
C THR A 424 1.07 -16.62 5.00
N PRO A 425 -0.14 -16.79 4.42
CA PRO A 425 -0.84 -18.06 4.42
C PRO A 425 0.07 -19.25 4.10
N CYS A 426 0.85 -19.20 3.02
CA CYS A 426 1.65 -20.33 2.55
C CYS A 426 3.10 -20.37 3.06
N GLY A 427 3.70 -19.24 3.45
CA GLY A 427 5.15 -19.18 3.69
C GLY A 427 5.61 -18.20 4.78
N ILE A 428 6.92 -18.19 5.04
CA ILE A 428 7.62 -17.14 5.78
C ILE A 428 8.76 -16.67 4.89
N TYR A 429 8.76 -15.38 4.55
CA TYR A 429 9.73 -14.77 3.64
C TYR A 429 10.64 -13.83 4.40
N LEU A 430 11.94 -13.91 4.14
CA LEU A 430 12.97 -13.13 4.84
C LEU A 430 13.47 -11.98 3.98
N TYR A 431 13.76 -10.83 4.58
CA TYR A 431 14.32 -9.67 3.90
C TYR A 431 15.06 -8.73 4.87
N GLY A 432 15.70 -7.70 4.31
CA GLY A 432 16.59 -6.82 5.05
C GLY A 432 18.00 -7.41 5.26
N PRO A 433 18.80 -6.82 6.17
CA PRO A 433 18.37 -5.84 7.16
C PRO A 433 18.06 -4.47 6.55
N SER A 434 17.00 -3.84 7.04
CA SER A 434 16.49 -2.54 6.60
C SER A 434 16.78 -1.47 7.65
N LEU A 435 17.00 -0.22 7.23
CA LEU A 435 17.13 0.89 8.17
C LEU A 435 15.80 1.12 8.89
N GLU A 436 15.83 1.17 10.21
CA GLU A 436 14.69 1.46 11.09
C GLU A 436 15.06 2.63 12.01
N THR A 437 14.11 3.54 12.24
CA THR A 437 14.25 4.53 13.31
C THR A 437 14.25 3.85 14.68
N LYS A 438 15.25 4.15 15.51
CA LYS A 438 15.39 3.55 16.84
C LYS A 438 14.21 3.96 17.74
N ASN A 439 13.57 2.96 18.32
CA ASN A 439 12.67 3.12 19.47
C ASN A 439 13.44 2.96 20.79
N ARG A 440 12.75 3.08 21.94
CA ARG A 440 13.38 2.99 23.26
C ARG A 440 14.10 1.66 23.48
N VAL A 441 13.50 0.56 23.05
CA VAL A 441 14.04 -0.80 23.22
C VAL A 441 15.30 -0.96 22.38
N LEU A 442 15.27 -0.58 21.11
CA LEU A 442 16.43 -0.64 20.22
C LEU A 442 17.56 0.30 20.66
N ARG A 443 17.24 1.46 21.28
CA ARG A 443 18.26 2.33 21.89
C ARG A 443 18.94 1.66 23.08
N LYS A 444 18.18 0.96 23.94
CA LYS A 444 18.70 0.28 25.13
C LYS A 444 19.59 -0.92 24.79
N PHE A 445 19.26 -1.65 23.72
CA PHE A 445 19.95 -2.87 23.29
C PHE A 445 20.62 -2.71 21.92
N ALA A 446 21.23 -1.55 21.67
CA ALA A 446 21.80 -1.22 20.37
C ALA A 446 22.90 -2.20 19.90
N ASP A 447 23.66 -2.78 20.84
CA ASP A 447 24.72 -3.75 20.55
C ASP A 447 24.20 -5.17 20.27
N HIS A 448 22.90 -5.41 20.42
CA HIS A 448 22.27 -6.71 20.24
C HIS A 448 21.13 -6.68 19.21
N VAL A 449 21.13 -5.74 18.27
CA VAL A 449 20.01 -5.60 17.32
C VAL A 449 19.80 -6.82 16.42
N ASP A 450 20.82 -7.62 16.15
CA ASP A 450 20.70 -8.90 15.44
C ASP A 450 19.86 -9.96 16.18
N HIS A 451 19.49 -9.69 17.44
CA HIS A 451 18.55 -10.50 18.21
C HIS A 451 17.11 -10.00 18.08
N PHE A 452 16.84 -8.90 17.38
CA PHE A 452 15.50 -8.38 17.14
C PHE A 452 15.10 -8.61 15.67
N LEU A 453 13.84 -9.00 15.48
CA LEU A 453 13.26 -9.28 14.17
C LEU A 453 11.94 -8.52 14.04
N ARG A 454 11.79 -7.76 12.95
CA ARG A 454 10.49 -7.16 12.62
C ARG A 454 9.67 -8.16 11.81
N VAL A 455 8.50 -8.54 12.32
CA VAL A 455 7.61 -9.53 11.70
C VAL A 455 6.33 -8.87 11.23
N GLU A 456 5.91 -9.14 10.00
CA GLU A 456 4.67 -8.66 9.40
C GLU A 456 3.77 -9.84 8.98
N PHE A 457 2.45 -9.71 9.15
CA PHE A 457 1.46 -10.72 8.77
C PHE A 457 0.58 -10.22 7.62
N VAL A 458 0.68 -10.85 6.46
CA VAL A 458 0.05 -10.38 5.19
C VAL A 458 -0.43 -11.54 4.32
N ASP A 459 -1.16 -11.25 3.26
CA ASP A 459 -1.44 -12.16 2.13
C ASP A 459 -0.18 -12.27 1.23
N GLU A 460 -0.09 -13.30 0.37
CA GLU A 460 1.01 -13.50 -0.61
C GLU A 460 1.26 -12.26 -1.49
N SER A 461 0.24 -11.44 -1.71
CA SER A 461 0.33 -10.17 -2.45
C SER A 461 1.01 -9.00 -1.69
N GLY A 462 1.29 -9.16 -0.40
CA GLY A 462 1.72 -8.08 0.50
C GLY A 462 0.55 -7.24 1.07
N ASP A 463 -0.68 -7.40 0.60
CA ASP A 463 -1.84 -6.77 1.22
C ASP A 463 -2.30 -7.53 2.48
N PRO A 464 -3.00 -6.89 3.45
CA PRO A 464 -3.64 -7.61 4.55
C PRO A 464 -4.60 -8.71 4.07
N VAL A 465 -4.68 -9.82 4.81
CA VAL A 465 -5.66 -10.89 4.52
C VAL A 465 -7.07 -10.33 4.66
N ARG A 466 -7.78 -10.21 3.54
CA ARG A 466 -9.13 -9.62 3.49
C ARG A 466 -10.20 -10.68 3.73
N TYR A 467 -11.33 -10.24 4.29
CA TYR A 467 -12.55 -11.03 4.35
C TYR A 467 -12.98 -11.51 2.95
N ASP A 468 -13.14 -12.83 2.78
CA ASP A 468 -13.73 -13.43 1.58
C ASP A 468 -15.14 -13.95 1.90
N PRO A 469 -16.21 -13.44 1.28
CA PRO A 469 -17.55 -13.98 1.49
C PRO A 469 -17.74 -15.41 0.95
N ARG A 470 -16.82 -15.90 0.10
CA ARG A 470 -16.86 -17.26 -0.48
C ARG A 470 -16.08 -18.29 0.34
N ALA A 471 -15.20 -17.83 1.23
CA ALA A 471 -14.33 -18.72 1.97
C ALA A 471 -14.13 -18.27 3.42
N SER A 472 -14.12 -19.23 4.34
CA SER A 472 -13.63 -18.98 5.69
C SER A 472 -12.14 -18.64 5.62
N VAL A 473 -11.72 -17.58 6.31
CA VAL A 473 -10.30 -17.23 6.51
C VAL A 473 -9.84 -17.53 7.94
N GLU A 474 -10.70 -18.17 8.75
CA GLU A 474 -10.45 -18.48 10.16
C GLU A 474 -9.16 -19.26 10.35
N TYR A 475 -8.96 -20.31 9.54
CA TYR A 475 -7.76 -21.14 9.56
C TYR A 475 -6.47 -20.31 9.42
N ILE A 476 -6.45 -19.28 8.57
CA ILE A 476 -5.28 -18.43 8.40
C ILE A 476 -4.95 -17.67 9.69
N PHE A 477 -5.94 -17.08 10.35
CA PHE A 477 -5.72 -16.30 11.57
C PHE A 477 -5.46 -17.21 12.78
N GLN A 478 -6.37 -18.14 13.07
CA GLN A 478 -6.37 -18.95 14.29
C GLN A 478 -5.41 -20.14 14.25
N THR A 479 -5.11 -20.67 13.06
CA THR A 479 -4.17 -21.79 12.92
C THR A 479 -2.83 -21.26 12.42
N ARG A 480 -2.74 -20.66 11.24
CA ARG A 480 -1.43 -20.27 10.67
C ARG A 480 -0.74 -19.15 11.44
N PHE A 481 -1.34 -17.97 11.54
CA PHE A 481 -0.69 -16.78 12.14
C PHE A 481 -0.50 -16.93 13.65
N LYS A 482 -1.54 -17.38 14.37
CA LYS A 482 -1.47 -17.62 15.81
C LYS A 482 -0.39 -18.64 16.20
N ILE A 483 -0.23 -19.73 15.45
CA ILE A 483 0.82 -20.73 15.72
C ILE A 483 2.21 -20.12 15.52
N VAL A 484 2.43 -19.34 14.46
CA VAL A 484 3.73 -18.67 14.24
C VAL A 484 4.04 -17.68 15.36
N MET A 485 3.05 -16.92 15.83
CA MET A 485 3.23 -16.02 16.98
C MET A 485 3.62 -16.76 18.25
N LYS A 486 2.94 -17.88 18.55
CA LYS A 486 3.17 -18.68 19.76
C LYS A 486 4.49 -19.44 19.71
N ASN A 487 4.80 -20.07 18.58
CA ASN A 487 5.96 -20.95 18.47
C ASN A 487 7.26 -20.21 18.14
N GLY A 488 7.17 -19.00 17.58
CA GLY A 488 8.33 -18.26 17.12
C GLY A 488 8.81 -18.69 15.73
N ILE A 489 9.91 -18.09 15.29
CA ILE A 489 10.53 -18.34 13.99
C ILE A 489 12.00 -18.73 14.21
N ASN A 490 12.42 -19.85 13.62
CA ASN A 490 13.81 -20.31 13.68
C ASN A 490 14.58 -19.79 12.47
N ILE A 491 15.57 -18.94 12.69
CA ILE A 491 16.42 -18.35 11.65
C ILE A 491 17.87 -18.47 12.10
N GLY A 492 18.77 -19.00 11.26
CA GLY A 492 20.21 -19.06 11.55
C GLY A 492 20.53 -19.66 12.93
N GLY A 493 19.88 -20.76 13.29
CA GLY A 493 20.06 -21.41 14.60
C GLY A 493 19.47 -20.67 15.80
N ARG A 494 18.91 -19.46 15.64
CA ARG A 494 18.25 -18.68 16.68
C ARG A 494 16.72 -18.82 16.61
N LYS A 495 16.08 -18.92 17.77
CA LYS A 495 14.61 -18.90 17.90
C LYS A 495 14.16 -17.49 18.29
N PHE A 496 13.45 -16.83 17.39
CA PHE A 496 12.84 -15.53 17.61
C PHE A 496 11.43 -15.72 18.15
N GLU A 497 11.09 -15.05 19.25
CA GLU A 497 9.78 -15.16 19.87
C GLU A 497 9.11 -13.79 20.05
N PHE A 498 7.79 -13.73 20.05
CA PHE A 498 6.98 -12.50 20.13
C PHE A 498 7.34 -11.57 21.29
N LEU A 499 7.76 -10.33 21.02
CA LEU A 499 8.13 -9.34 22.03
C LEU A 499 7.03 -8.31 22.27
N GLY A 500 6.46 -7.71 21.22
CA GLY A 500 5.46 -6.66 21.38
C GLY A 500 5.24 -5.82 20.11
N PHE A 501 4.31 -4.88 20.16
CA PHE A 501 3.97 -4.02 19.02
C PHE A 501 3.51 -2.64 19.49
N SER A 502 3.76 -1.60 18.70
CA SER A 502 3.20 -0.27 18.92
C SER A 502 1.78 -0.16 18.35
N HIS A 503 1.10 0.97 18.60
CA HIS A 503 -0.23 1.22 18.03
C HIS A 503 -0.21 1.31 16.49
N SER A 504 0.82 1.92 15.90
CA SER A 504 0.98 1.94 14.45
C SER A 504 1.29 0.54 13.92
N SER A 505 2.14 -0.21 14.63
CA SER A 505 2.48 -1.60 14.27
C SER A 505 1.24 -2.51 14.26
N LEU A 506 0.33 -2.38 15.24
CA LEU A 506 -0.93 -3.12 15.26
C LEU A 506 -1.80 -2.85 14.02
N ARG A 507 -1.94 -1.58 13.63
CA ARG A 507 -2.72 -1.17 12.45
C ARG A 507 -2.07 -1.61 11.14
N SER A 508 -0.75 -1.72 11.10
CA SER A 508 0.00 -2.26 9.95
C SER A 508 0.20 -3.77 10.00
N GLN A 509 -0.34 -4.48 10.99
CA GLN A 509 -0.17 -5.93 11.19
C GLN A 509 1.31 -6.35 11.33
N THR A 510 2.11 -5.49 11.97
CA THR A 510 3.52 -5.72 12.28
C THR A 510 3.77 -5.84 13.78
N CYS A 511 4.83 -6.55 14.17
CA CYS A 511 5.27 -6.68 15.55
C CYS A 511 6.76 -7.03 15.66
N TRP A 512 7.31 -6.93 16.86
CA TRP A 512 8.68 -7.26 17.20
C TRP A 512 8.77 -8.67 17.76
N PHE A 513 9.78 -9.41 17.31
CA PHE A 513 10.22 -10.67 17.90
C PHE A 513 11.65 -10.50 18.41
N VAL A 514 12.05 -11.32 19.39
CA VAL A 514 13.39 -11.31 19.96
C VAL A 514 13.92 -12.72 20.18
N ALA A 515 15.19 -12.94 19.87
CA ALA A 515 15.94 -14.14 20.23
C ALA A 515 16.72 -13.89 21.54
N PRO A 516 16.84 -14.87 22.46
CA PRO A 516 17.55 -14.65 23.72
C PRO A 516 19.01 -14.22 23.53
N PHE A 517 19.51 -13.35 24.41
CA PHE A 517 20.91 -12.93 24.48
C PHE A 517 21.30 -12.57 25.93
N SER A 518 22.60 -12.52 26.22
CA SER A 518 23.11 -12.11 27.53
C SER A 518 23.85 -10.78 27.42
N SER A 519 23.54 -9.84 28.32
CA SER A 519 24.27 -8.57 28.49
C SER A 519 24.48 -8.32 29.98
N ASP A 520 25.69 -7.92 30.37
CA ASP A 520 26.04 -7.58 31.77
C ASP A 520 25.67 -8.68 32.79
N GLY A 521 25.79 -9.95 32.39
CA GLY A 521 25.45 -11.10 33.24
C GLY A 521 23.95 -11.40 33.36
N ILE A 522 23.08 -10.65 32.67
CA ILE A 522 21.62 -10.85 32.66
C ILE A 522 21.19 -11.50 31.34
N LEU A 523 20.37 -12.54 31.43
CA LEU A 523 19.73 -13.16 30.25
C LEU A 523 18.49 -12.36 29.84
N PHE A 524 18.59 -11.71 28.69
CA PHE A 524 17.48 -10.99 28.04
C PHE A 524 16.71 -11.92 27.10
N ASN A 525 15.40 -11.96 27.30
CA ASN A 525 14.41 -12.59 26.44
C ASN A 525 13.15 -11.71 26.42
N ALA A 526 12.09 -12.13 25.72
CA ALA A 526 10.87 -11.33 25.62
C ALA A 526 10.31 -10.90 26.99
N THR A 527 10.28 -11.81 27.97
CA THR A 527 9.76 -11.56 29.31
C THR A 527 10.62 -10.59 30.09
N THR A 528 11.95 -10.83 30.17
CA THR A 528 12.85 -9.98 30.96
C THR A 528 13.02 -8.59 30.33
N ILE A 529 12.95 -8.49 29.00
CA ILE A 529 12.91 -7.19 28.31
C ILE A 529 11.66 -6.42 28.73
N ILE A 530 10.46 -7.01 28.64
CA ILE A 530 9.20 -6.35 29.03
C ILE A 530 9.24 -5.89 30.49
N GLN A 531 9.69 -6.75 31.40
CA GLN A 531 9.83 -6.42 32.83
C GLN A 531 10.76 -5.23 33.06
N SER A 532 11.78 -5.06 32.22
CA SER A 532 12.71 -3.92 32.31
C SER A 532 12.14 -2.59 31.77
N LEU A 533 10.96 -2.60 31.13
CA LEU A 533 10.37 -1.41 30.52
C LEU A 533 9.43 -0.63 31.46
N GLY A 534 8.89 -1.28 32.48
CA GLY A 534 7.94 -0.68 33.42
C GLY A 534 7.11 -1.73 34.15
N LYS A 535 6.23 -1.27 35.05
CA LYS A 535 5.32 -2.16 35.80
C LYS A 535 3.95 -2.20 35.14
N PHE A 536 3.54 -3.38 34.67
CA PHE A 536 2.28 -3.57 33.95
C PHE A 536 1.27 -4.44 34.70
N ASP A 537 1.67 -5.08 35.79
CA ASP A 537 0.89 -6.11 36.51
C ASP A 537 -0.45 -5.63 37.09
N HIS A 538 -0.64 -4.30 37.17
CA HIS A 538 -1.89 -3.68 37.60
C HIS A 538 -2.95 -3.58 36.49
N ILE A 539 -2.61 -3.96 35.25
CA ILE A 539 -3.47 -3.87 34.07
C ILE A 539 -3.97 -5.28 33.73
N ASN A 540 -5.26 -5.55 33.95
CA ASN A 540 -5.83 -6.86 33.65
C ASN A 540 -6.48 -6.97 32.26
N SER A 541 -6.39 -5.92 31.43
CA SER A 541 -6.89 -5.94 30.05
C SER A 541 -5.74 -6.20 29.06
N PRO A 542 -5.77 -7.28 28.26
CA PRO A 542 -4.70 -7.60 27.31
C PRO A 542 -4.46 -6.48 26.30
N ALA A 543 -5.52 -5.89 25.75
CA ALA A 543 -5.43 -4.81 24.77
C ALA A 543 -4.76 -3.56 25.37
N LYS A 544 -5.17 -3.18 26.59
CA LYS A 544 -4.59 -2.02 27.26
C LYS A 544 -3.15 -2.26 27.67
N GLN A 545 -2.84 -3.43 28.24
CA GLN A 545 -1.47 -3.78 28.60
C GLN A 545 -0.56 -3.79 27.37
N ALA A 546 -1.00 -4.41 26.26
CA ALA A 546 -0.30 -4.37 24.99
C ALA A 546 -0.11 -2.94 24.49
N ALA A 547 -1.14 -2.09 24.55
CA ALA A 547 -1.05 -0.69 24.19
C ALA A 547 -0.06 0.09 25.05
N ARG A 548 0.11 -0.25 26.34
CA ARG A 548 1.08 0.40 27.26
C ARG A 548 2.50 -0.04 27.01
N ILE A 549 2.73 -1.34 26.84
CA ILE A 549 4.02 -1.91 26.40
C ILE A 549 4.40 -1.29 25.04
N GLY A 550 3.45 -1.23 24.10
CA GLY A 550 3.65 -0.69 22.76
C GLY A 550 4.12 0.77 22.69
N GLN A 551 3.95 1.55 23.76
CA GLN A 551 4.44 2.93 23.81
C GLN A 551 5.98 2.99 23.80
N THR A 552 6.66 1.97 24.29
CA THR A 552 8.14 1.90 24.28
C THR A 552 8.70 1.49 22.92
N PHE A 553 7.87 0.90 22.06
CA PHE A 553 8.18 0.55 20.68
C PHE A 553 7.81 1.64 19.68
N SER A 554 7.37 2.82 20.15
CA SER A 554 7.10 3.96 19.27
C SER A 554 8.42 4.51 18.72
N GLU A 555 8.44 4.78 17.42
CA GLU A 555 9.55 5.49 16.78
C GLU A 555 9.64 6.91 17.32
N THR A 556 10.85 7.35 17.63
CA THR A 556 11.14 8.64 18.26
C THR A 556 12.30 9.28 17.52
N LEU A 557 12.17 10.54 17.13
CA LEU A 557 13.16 11.26 16.32
C LEU A 557 14.46 11.55 17.09
N THR A 558 14.35 11.76 18.40
CA THR A 558 15.49 11.98 19.29
C THR A 558 15.11 11.65 20.73
N SER A 559 16.12 11.57 21.60
CA SER A 559 16.01 11.22 23.01
C SER A 559 16.90 12.15 23.83
N ILE A 560 16.31 13.04 24.62
CA ILE A 560 17.04 13.97 25.48
C ILE A 560 17.03 13.45 26.92
N PRO A 561 18.18 13.09 27.51
CA PRO A 561 18.25 12.65 28.91
C PRO A 561 17.99 13.80 29.87
N VAL A 562 17.21 13.58 30.92
CA VAL A 562 16.93 14.58 31.97
C VAL A 562 17.05 13.96 33.36
N SER A 563 17.38 14.78 34.37
CA SER A 563 17.39 14.30 35.77
C SER A 563 15.96 14.11 36.27
N ASN A 564 15.76 13.13 37.16
CA ASN A 564 14.51 12.96 37.89
C ASN A 564 14.11 14.23 38.67
N ASP A 565 15.10 15.00 39.14
CA ASP A 565 14.89 16.23 39.92
C ASP A 565 14.26 17.37 39.12
N VAL A 566 14.13 17.23 37.80
CA VAL A 566 13.48 18.20 36.90
C VAL A 566 11.96 17.96 36.82
N ILE A 567 11.50 16.77 37.18
CA ILE A 567 10.12 16.35 37.00
C ILE A 567 9.25 16.99 38.09
N ARG A 568 8.12 17.57 37.70
CA ARG A 568 7.12 18.15 38.59
C ARG A 568 5.76 17.56 38.24
N GLY A 569 4.98 17.18 39.25
CA GLY A 569 3.61 16.70 39.08
C GLY A 569 2.61 17.85 39.16
N ASN A 570 1.68 17.91 38.21
CA ASN A 570 0.51 18.80 38.25
C ASN A 570 -0.79 18.02 38.24
N ASP A 571 -1.82 18.58 38.86
CA ASP A 571 -3.18 18.06 38.74
C ASP A 571 -3.78 18.37 37.38
N ASP A 572 -4.69 17.48 36.94
CA ASP A 572 -5.49 17.71 35.75
C ASP A 572 -6.54 18.79 36.01
N VAL A 573 -6.74 19.65 35.01
CA VAL A 573 -7.82 20.64 35.03
C VAL A 573 -9.11 19.94 34.69
N THR A 574 -9.93 19.69 35.71
CA THR A 574 -11.21 18.99 35.58
C THR A 574 -12.37 19.90 35.94
N ARG A 575 -13.43 19.87 35.14
CA ARG A 575 -14.68 20.59 35.39
C ARG A 575 -15.85 19.78 34.88
N ASN A 576 -16.95 19.74 35.63
CA ASN A 576 -18.18 19.04 35.23
C ASN A 576 -17.95 17.56 34.79
N GLY A 577 -16.99 16.88 35.43
CA GLY A 577 -16.64 15.50 35.08
C GLY A 577 -15.85 15.32 33.77
N ARG A 578 -15.39 16.40 33.14
CA ARG A 578 -14.54 16.40 31.94
C ARG A 578 -13.14 16.94 32.26
N THR A 579 -12.14 16.44 31.54
CA THR A 579 -10.73 16.81 31.73
C THR A 579 -10.26 17.70 30.59
N PHE A 580 -10.03 18.98 30.87
CA PHE A 580 -9.62 19.98 29.89
C PHE A 580 -8.12 19.89 29.56
N SER A 581 -7.34 19.25 30.42
CA SER A 581 -5.89 19.05 30.28
C SER A 581 -5.49 17.64 29.87
N ASP A 582 -6.40 16.82 29.30
CA ASP A 582 -6.15 15.40 29.05
C ASP A 582 -4.98 15.21 28.08
N GLY A 583 -3.83 14.76 28.60
CA GLY A 583 -2.64 14.49 27.81
C GLY A 583 -1.70 15.67 27.55
N VAL A 584 -1.85 16.82 28.23
CA VAL A 584 -0.96 17.99 28.01
C VAL A 584 -0.21 18.47 29.26
N GLY A 585 1.06 18.83 29.07
CA GLY A 585 1.96 19.38 30.09
C GLY A 585 2.76 20.60 29.60
N THR A 586 3.72 21.04 30.42
CA THR A 586 4.58 22.18 30.09
C THR A 586 6.05 21.92 30.40
N ILE A 587 6.92 22.67 29.73
CA ILE A 587 8.36 22.70 29.97
C ILE A 587 8.86 24.11 30.20
N SER A 588 9.90 24.23 31.01
CA SER A 588 10.67 25.46 31.17
C SER A 588 11.46 25.84 29.91
N PRO A 589 11.84 27.12 29.74
CA PRO A 589 12.76 27.54 28.68
C PRO A 589 14.11 26.80 28.70
N ALA A 590 14.63 26.46 29.89
CA ALA A 590 15.89 25.72 30.01
C ALA A 590 15.82 24.34 29.32
N ILE A 591 14.74 23.59 29.56
CA ILE A 591 14.50 22.30 28.89
C ILE A 591 14.27 22.49 27.38
N LEU A 592 13.55 23.54 26.98
CA LEU A 592 13.36 23.88 25.56
C LEU A 592 14.71 24.07 24.84
N TYR A 593 15.65 24.81 25.43
CA TYR A 593 16.97 25.04 24.84
C TYR A 593 17.77 23.74 24.69
N ARG A 594 17.64 22.80 25.63
CA ARG A 594 18.26 21.47 25.53
C ARG A 594 17.66 20.67 24.37
N ILE A 595 16.33 20.67 24.25
CA ILE A 595 15.67 20.03 23.09
C ILE A 595 16.18 20.66 21.79
N TRP A 596 16.23 21.98 21.66
CA TRP A 596 16.72 22.64 20.45
C TRP A 596 18.17 22.33 20.11
N LYS A 597 19.03 22.16 21.12
CA LYS A 597 20.44 21.80 20.94
C LYS A 597 20.58 20.40 20.31
N ASP A 598 19.75 19.44 20.68
CA ASP A 598 19.89 18.06 20.19
C ASP A 598 18.98 17.77 18.97
N TYR A 599 17.83 18.46 18.87
CA TYR A 599 16.80 18.22 17.86
C TYR A 599 16.87 19.17 16.65
N SER A 600 17.23 20.45 16.86
CA SER A 600 16.95 21.53 15.88
C SER A 600 18.20 22.22 15.30
N LEU A 601 19.41 21.67 15.47
CA LEU A 601 20.63 22.29 14.93
C LEU A 601 20.60 22.49 13.40
N ARG A 602 19.74 21.77 12.69
CA ARG A 602 19.65 21.80 11.21
C ARG A 602 18.39 22.48 10.68
N THR A 603 17.44 22.87 11.53
CA THR A 603 16.15 23.44 11.09
C THR A 603 16.16 24.97 11.19
N LYS A 604 15.72 25.66 10.12
CA LYS A 604 15.60 27.13 10.12
C LYS A 604 14.62 27.64 11.19
N VAL A 605 13.59 26.86 11.50
CA VAL A 605 12.57 27.15 12.52
C VAL A 605 12.79 26.26 13.74
N LYS A 606 12.71 26.85 14.94
CA LYS A 606 12.84 26.14 16.22
C LYS A 606 11.47 25.98 16.89
N PRO A 607 10.94 24.75 17.05
CA PRO A 607 9.57 24.51 17.50
C PRO A 607 9.36 24.81 18.99
N THR A 608 8.14 25.21 19.38
CA THR A 608 7.78 25.54 20.79
C THR A 608 6.82 24.54 21.44
N VAL A 609 6.31 23.58 20.67
CA VAL A 609 5.39 22.53 21.12
C VAL A 609 5.87 21.18 20.60
N PHE A 610 5.75 20.13 21.43
CA PHE A 610 6.27 18.80 21.14
C PHE A 610 5.30 17.72 21.58
N GLN A 611 5.14 16.71 20.75
CA GLN A 611 4.56 15.43 21.16
C GLN A 611 5.68 14.55 21.71
N ILE A 612 5.49 14.01 22.91
CA ILE A 612 6.55 13.28 23.62
C ILE A 612 6.11 11.92 24.14
N ARG A 613 7.10 11.04 24.28
CA ARG A 613 7.11 9.93 25.24
C ARG A 613 8.15 10.22 26.30
N PHE A 614 7.80 9.96 27.55
CA PHE A 614 8.71 10.14 28.66
C PHE A 614 8.44 9.08 29.71
N ALA A 615 9.36 8.12 29.88
CA ALA A 615 9.14 7.01 30.81
C ALA A 615 7.77 6.33 30.55
N GLY A 616 6.86 6.29 31.53
CA GLY A 616 5.48 5.81 31.36
C GLY A 616 4.44 6.85 30.91
N ALA A 617 4.86 8.09 30.65
CA ALA A 617 4.03 9.20 30.23
C ALA A 617 3.96 9.38 28.71
N LYS A 618 2.81 9.84 28.22
CA LYS A 618 2.53 10.23 26.83
C LYS A 618 1.78 11.55 26.83
N GLY A 619 2.15 12.48 25.94
CA GLY A 619 1.32 13.65 25.69
C GLY A 619 1.97 14.74 24.86
N MET A 620 1.33 15.90 24.85
CA MET A 620 1.91 17.15 24.35
C MET A 620 2.59 17.93 25.48
N ILE A 621 3.68 18.61 25.15
CA ILE A 621 4.31 19.63 26.02
C ILE A 621 4.49 20.93 25.24
N SER A 622 4.25 22.05 25.92
CA SER A 622 4.50 23.39 25.41
C SER A 622 5.44 24.17 26.33
N VAL A 623 6.19 25.13 25.78
CA VAL A 623 7.02 26.00 26.63
C VAL A 623 6.16 26.97 27.43
N ASP A 624 6.38 27.00 28.74
CA ASP A 624 5.83 28.02 29.64
C ASP A 624 6.96 28.91 30.15
N HIS A 625 6.98 30.15 29.67
CA HIS A 625 8.01 31.13 30.00
C HIS A 625 7.89 31.70 31.42
N ARG A 626 6.84 31.34 32.16
CA ARG A 626 6.71 31.67 33.58
C ARG A 626 7.55 30.73 34.46
N LEU A 627 7.97 29.58 33.92
CA LEU A 627 8.76 28.59 34.64
C LEU A 627 10.23 28.99 34.70
N THR A 628 10.85 28.78 35.86
CA THR A 628 12.26 29.07 36.13
C THR A 628 13.06 27.79 36.37
N GLY A 629 14.35 27.79 36.02
CA GLY A 629 15.22 26.61 36.15
C GLY A 629 14.86 25.50 35.14
N GLU A 630 15.38 24.29 35.36
CA GLU A 630 14.95 23.11 34.62
C GLU A 630 13.69 22.51 35.26
N ALA A 631 12.59 22.54 34.54
CA ALA A 631 11.33 21.92 34.95
C ALA A 631 10.59 21.26 33.77
N LEU A 632 10.04 20.07 34.03
CA LEU A 632 9.10 19.33 33.18
C LEU A 632 7.85 19.01 34.01
N PHE A 633 6.73 19.63 33.68
CA PHE A 633 5.45 19.42 34.36
C PHE A 633 4.61 18.37 33.65
N LEU A 634 4.36 17.26 34.34
CA LEU A 634 3.52 16.16 33.86
C LEU A 634 2.23 16.09 34.67
N ARG A 635 1.13 15.75 33.99
CA ARG A 635 -0.18 15.55 34.62
C ARG A 635 -0.51 14.07 34.80
N LYS A 636 -1.44 13.77 35.71
CA LYS A 636 -1.91 12.40 35.97
C LYS A 636 -2.45 11.73 34.71
N SER A 637 -3.23 12.46 33.90
CA SER A 637 -3.73 12.00 32.60
C SER A 637 -2.62 11.57 31.64
N MET A 638 -1.42 12.15 31.72
CA MET A 638 -0.29 11.79 30.86
C MET A 638 0.37 10.48 31.26
N ILE A 639 0.39 10.14 32.55
CA ILE A 639 1.10 8.98 33.12
C ILE A 639 0.26 7.72 32.92
N LYS A 640 0.68 6.83 32.02
CA LYS A 640 -0.10 5.66 31.62
C LYS A 640 0.30 4.38 32.34
N PHE A 641 1.54 4.31 32.86
CA PHE A 641 2.04 3.22 33.70
C PHE A 641 3.26 3.71 34.51
N PRO A 642 3.61 3.09 35.66
CA PRO A 642 4.84 3.40 36.39
C PRO A 642 6.09 2.93 35.65
N SER A 643 7.11 3.79 35.56
CA SER A 643 8.40 3.45 34.94
C SER A 643 9.29 2.59 35.85
N ALA A 644 10.25 1.89 35.25
CA ALA A 644 11.45 1.42 35.96
C ALA A 644 12.37 2.62 36.31
N GLU A 645 13.18 2.49 37.37
CA GLU A 645 13.88 3.61 38.04
C GLU A 645 14.97 4.32 37.19
N ASP A 646 15.34 3.79 36.02
CA ASP A 646 16.58 4.18 35.31
C ASP A 646 16.41 4.79 33.90
N SER A 647 15.24 5.28 33.48
CA SER A 647 15.03 5.76 32.09
C SER A 647 14.25 7.06 31.94
N TYR A 648 14.84 8.17 32.39
CA TYR A 648 14.28 9.53 32.26
C TYR A 648 14.77 10.25 31.00
N ASN A 649 14.23 9.86 29.84
CA ASN A 649 14.50 10.50 28.56
C ASN A 649 13.23 11.13 27.99
N ILE A 650 13.33 12.39 27.54
CA ILE A 650 12.29 13.04 26.73
C ILE A 650 12.48 12.57 25.29
N GLU A 651 11.57 11.75 24.80
CA GLU A 651 11.62 11.17 23.47
C GLU A 651 10.62 11.92 22.58
N ILE A 652 11.12 12.59 21.52
CA ILE A 652 10.29 13.43 20.67
C ILE A 652 9.65 12.59 19.56
N CYS A 653 8.32 12.54 19.52
CA CYS A 653 7.55 11.88 18.45
C CYS A 653 7.14 12.85 17.34
N GLY A 654 6.90 14.11 17.67
CA GLY A 654 6.43 15.14 16.74
C GLY A 654 6.64 16.53 17.30
N SER A 655 6.60 17.55 16.44
CA SER A 655 6.84 18.93 16.84
C SER A 655 6.17 19.95 15.91
N GLY A 656 5.82 21.11 16.46
CA GLY A 656 5.21 22.23 15.73
C GLY A 656 6.20 23.01 14.84
N MET A 657 7.00 22.33 14.00
CA MET A 657 7.99 23.00 13.13
C MET A 657 7.36 23.82 12.01
N ARG A 658 6.21 23.37 11.48
CA ARG A 658 5.46 24.07 10.42
C ARG A 658 3.97 23.91 10.66
N ALA A 659 3.21 24.93 10.26
CA ALA A 659 1.78 24.81 10.07
C ALA A 659 1.49 23.78 8.96
N LEU A 660 0.58 22.85 9.21
CA LEU A 660 0.25 21.81 8.23
C LEU A 660 -0.89 22.29 7.33
N PRO A 661 -0.77 22.14 6.00
CA PRO A 661 -1.86 22.49 5.10
C PRO A 661 -3.08 21.59 5.34
N PHE A 662 -4.26 22.21 5.37
CA PHE A 662 -5.51 21.48 5.50
C PHE A 662 -6.02 21.02 4.13
N PHE A 663 -6.53 19.80 4.11
CA PHE A 663 -7.20 19.21 2.95
C PHE A 663 -8.57 18.70 3.38
N LEU A 664 -9.59 19.06 2.61
CA LEU A 664 -10.87 18.37 2.64
C LEU A 664 -10.66 16.90 2.31
N ASN A 665 -11.56 16.07 2.81
CA ASN A 665 -11.63 14.66 2.45
C ASN A 665 -13.11 14.30 2.23
N ALA A 666 -13.35 13.17 1.57
CA ALA A 666 -14.71 12.79 1.17
C ALA A 666 -15.71 12.72 2.33
N GLN A 667 -15.26 12.29 3.51
CA GLN A 667 -16.12 12.16 4.69
C GLN A 667 -16.50 13.54 5.25
N LEU A 668 -15.54 14.45 5.38
CA LEU A 668 -15.79 15.82 5.85
C LEU A 668 -16.61 16.63 4.84
N ILE A 669 -16.40 16.45 3.54
CA ILE A 669 -17.23 17.07 2.49
C ILE A 669 -18.68 16.62 2.65
N LYS A 670 -18.94 15.32 2.88
CA LYS A 670 -20.30 14.81 3.09
C LYS A 670 -20.97 15.43 4.32
N ILE A 671 -20.23 15.60 5.41
CA ILE A 671 -20.72 16.25 6.64
C ILE A 671 -21.04 17.73 6.36
N LEU A 672 -20.11 18.48 5.78
CA LEU A 672 -20.30 19.90 5.48
C LEU A 672 -21.45 20.15 4.48
N GLU A 673 -21.58 19.29 3.46
CA GLU A 673 -22.72 19.32 2.53
C GLU A 673 -24.05 19.21 3.27
N ASP A 674 -24.19 18.25 4.20
CA ASP A 674 -25.42 18.05 4.95
C ASP A 674 -25.66 19.13 6.02
N LEU A 675 -24.59 19.74 6.57
CA LEU A 675 -24.68 20.92 7.44
C LEU A 675 -25.01 22.22 6.65
N GLY A 676 -25.21 22.14 5.33
CA GLY A 676 -25.71 23.23 4.50
C GLY A 676 -24.65 24.02 3.74
N VAL A 677 -23.39 23.58 3.72
CA VAL A 677 -22.35 24.22 2.89
C VAL A 677 -22.70 24.04 1.41
N ARG A 678 -22.64 25.13 0.64
CA ARG A 678 -23.04 25.16 -0.77
C ARG A 678 -22.11 24.31 -1.65
N GLU A 679 -22.69 23.54 -2.57
CA GLU A 679 -21.96 22.72 -3.56
C GLU A 679 -20.93 23.56 -4.35
N SER A 680 -21.29 24.79 -4.70
CA SER A 680 -20.42 25.71 -5.44
C SER A 680 -19.10 26.01 -4.74
N SER A 681 -19.06 25.99 -3.40
CA SER A 681 -17.84 26.22 -2.63
C SER A 681 -16.82 25.11 -2.88
N PHE A 682 -17.26 23.85 -2.83
CA PHE A 682 -16.40 22.69 -3.09
C PHE A 682 -15.94 22.62 -4.55
N LEU A 683 -16.86 22.86 -5.49
CA LEU A 683 -16.55 22.85 -6.92
C LEU A 683 -15.53 23.93 -7.28
N LYS A 684 -15.64 25.12 -6.68
CA LYS A 684 -14.67 26.20 -6.89
C LYS A 684 -13.28 25.80 -6.38
N LEU A 685 -13.17 25.30 -5.16
CA LEU A 685 -11.89 24.84 -4.60
C LEU A 685 -11.22 23.75 -5.45
N GLN A 686 -12.02 22.81 -5.96
CA GLN A 686 -11.50 21.78 -6.86
C GLN A 686 -11.09 22.35 -8.23
N ALA A 687 -11.89 23.24 -8.81
CA ALA A 687 -11.59 23.89 -10.09
C ALA A 687 -10.32 24.74 -10.01
N ASP A 688 -10.11 25.45 -8.90
CA ASP A 688 -8.91 26.24 -8.64
C ASP A 688 -7.67 25.32 -8.56
N GLU A 689 -7.76 24.19 -7.87
CA GLU A 689 -6.66 23.22 -7.79
C GLU A 689 -6.39 22.53 -9.14
N ILE A 690 -7.42 22.16 -9.92
CA ILE A 690 -7.25 21.61 -11.28
C ILE A 690 -6.59 22.65 -12.19
N SER A 691 -6.98 23.92 -12.09
CA SER A 691 -6.38 25.00 -12.87
C SER A 691 -4.91 25.19 -12.52
N ARG A 692 -4.57 25.10 -11.22
CA ARG A 692 -3.18 25.07 -10.74
C ARG A 692 -2.39 23.89 -11.32
N LEU A 693 -2.98 22.69 -11.35
CA LEU A 693 -2.35 21.51 -11.95
C LEU A 693 -2.13 21.68 -13.46
N ARG A 694 -3.10 22.23 -14.20
CA ARG A 694 -2.97 22.50 -15.65
C ARG A 694 -1.85 23.49 -15.94
N ALA A 695 -1.75 24.55 -15.15
CA ALA A 695 -0.77 25.60 -15.35
C ALA A 695 0.70 25.13 -15.17
N THR A 696 0.95 24.01 -14.49
CA THR A 696 2.27 23.35 -14.44
C THR A 696 2.78 22.89 -15.81
N ALA A 697 1.89 22.68 -16.80
CA ALA A 697 2.29 22.30 -18.15
C ALA A 697 2.91 23.48 -18.92
N VAL A 698 2.51 24.71 -18.60
CA VAL A 698 2.83 25.91 -19.38
C VAL A 698 3.82 26.82 -18.66
N SER A 699 3.76 26.91 -17.32
CA SER A 699 4.59 27.80 -16.52
C SER A 699 5.67 27.04 -15.74
N THR A 700 6.93 27.34 -16.04
CA THR A 700 8.11 26.83 -15.34
C THR A 700 8.06 27.14 -13.84
N LYS A 701 7.75 28.39 -13.48
CA LYS A 701 7.60 28.84 -12.09
C LYS A 701 6.54 28.04 -11.34
N GLN A 702 5.39 27.78 -11.95
CA GLN A 702 4.32 27.01 -11.31
C GLN A 702 4.67 25.51 -11.21
N ALA A 703 5.36 24.95 -12.20
CA ALA A 703 5.87 23.58 -12.15
C ALA A 703 6.86 23.39 -10.99
N ALA A 704 7.81 24.30 -10.83
CA ALA A 704 8.77 24.28 -9.73
C ALA A 704 8.06 24.42 -8.36
N ALA A 705 7.17 25.40 -8.20
CA ALA A 705 6.41 25.58 -6.97
C ALA A 705 5.51 24.38 -6.64
N PHE A 706 4.92 23.72 -7.66
CA PHE A 706 4.15 22.50 -7.48
C PHE A 706 4.99 21.35 -6.92
N LEU A 707 6.19 21.12 -7.47
CA LEU A 707 7.09 20.09 -6.98
C LEU A 707 7.56 20.37 -5.54
N GLU A 708 7.85 21.63 -5.22
CA GLU A 708 8.21 22.05 -3.86
C GLU A 708 7.08 21.81 -2.85
N ASP A 709 5.87 22.27 -3.16
CA ASP A 709 4.69 22.13 -2.30
C ASP A 709 4.30 20.67 -2.05
N THR A 710 4.59 19.81 -3.02
CA THR A 710 4.22 18.39 -2.97
C THR A 710 5.35 17.49 -2.44
N ASN A 711 6.53 18.06 -2.14
CA ASN A 711 7.78 17.34 -1.81
C ASN A 711 8.11 16.21 -2.81
N ILE A 712 7.82 16.43 -4.10
CA ILE A 712 8.13 15.47 -5.16
C ILE A 712 9.50 15.84 -5.76
N ALA A 713 10.44 14.89 -5.76
CA ALA A 713 11.80 15.05 -6.30
C ALA A 713 12.55 16.30 -5.79
N LYS A 714 12.20 16.76 -4.57
CA LYS A 714 12.78 17.97 -3.97
C LYS A 714 14.26 17.78 -3.63
N SER A 715 14.62 16.63 -3.06
CA SER A 715 15.99 16.25 -2.72
C SER A 715 16.93 16.22 -3.93
N VAL A 716 16.44 15.75 -5.07
CA VAL A 716 17.16 15.75 -6.35
C VAL A 716 17.47 17.17 -6.84
N GLY A 717 16.69 18.17 -6.42
CA GLY A 717 16.81 19.54 -6.91
C GLY A 717 16.07 19.79 -8.23
N LEU A 718 15.09 18.94 -8.56
CA LEU A 718 14.27 19.10 -9.78
C LEU A 718 13.56 20.46 -9.88
N PRO A 719 12.97 21.04 -8.80
CA PRO A 719 12.38 22.38 -8.89
C PRO A 719 13.36 23.45 -9.37
N TRP A 720 14.60 23.40 -8.87
CA TRP A 720 15.68 24.30 -9.27
C TRP A 720 16.12 24.03 -10.71
N LEU A 721 16.30 22.77 -11.09
CA LEU A 721 16.68 22.40 -12.46
C LEU A 721 15.67 22.95 -13.48
N ILE A 722 14.37 22.82 -13.21
CA ILE A 722 13.33 23.32 -14.10
C ILE A 722 13.45 24.85 -14.31
N GLN A 723 13.78 25.61 -13.27
CA GLN A 723 14.00 27.06 -13.37
C GLN A 723 15.27 27.39 -14.16
N ILE A 724 16.35 26.65 -13.95
CA ILE A 724 17.62 26.84 -14.65
C ILE A 724 17.50 26.52 -16.15
N LEU A 725 16.78 25.44 -16.51
CA LEU A 725 16.53 25.08 -17.91
C LEU A 725 15.87 26.22 -18.69
N GLU A 726 14.94 26.96 -18.07
CA GLU A 726 14.30 28.12 -18.70
C GLU A 726 15.29 29.23 -19.02
N GLY A 727 16.29 29.47 -18.16
CA GLY A 727 17.40 30.40 -18.43
C GLY A 727 18.22 30.03 -19.66
N PHE A 728 18.33 28.73 -19.97
CA PHE A 728 18.97 28.22 -21.19
C PHE A 728 18.05 28.15 -22.42
N GLY A 729 16.79 28.59 -22.30
CA GLY A 729 15.79 28.42 -23.35
C GLY A 729 15.42 26.94 -23.60
N LEU A 730 15.58 26.08 -22.60
CA LEU A 730 15.23 24.67 -22.60
C LEU A 730 13.98 24.43 -21.75
N HIS A 731 13.24 23.36 -22.06
CA HIS A 731 12.10 22.96 -21.24
C HIS A 731 12.21 21.50 -20.81
N HIS A 732 11.80 21.22 -19.57
CA HIS A 732 11.73 19.85 -19.03
C HIS A 732 10.83 18.91 -19.85
N ALA A 733 9.86 19.46 -20.59
CA ALA A 733 8.98 18.69 -21.46
C ALA A 733 9.66 18.18 -22.75
N ASP A 734 10.81 18.76 -23.11
CA ASP A 734 11.60 18.34 -24.28
C ASP A 734 12.41 17.06 -23.99
N ASP A 735 12.52 16.67 -22.72
CA ASP A 735 13.11 15.41 -22.26
C ASP A 735 12.02 14.38 -21.90
N GLU A 736 12.26 13.11 -22.23
CA GLU A 736 11.27 12.05 -21.98
C GLU A 736 11.12 11.72 -20.50
N PHE A 737 12.24 11.57 -19.76
CA PHE A 737 12.21 11.19 -18.35
C PHE A 737 11.58 12.30 -17.49
N LEU A 738 12.04 13.55 -17.64
CA LEU A 738 11.50 14.68 -16.90
C LEU A 738 10.02 14.95 -17.23
N ARG A 739 9.63 14.81 -18.51
CA ARG A 739 8.22 14.89 -18.91
C ARG A 739 7.38 13.83 -18.21
N ARG A 740 7.86 12.57 -18.15
CA ARG A 740 7.17 11.47 -17.47
C ARG A 740 7.05 11.68 -15.97
N VAL A 741 8.12 12.11 -15.31
CA VAL A 741 8.11 12.49 -13.89
C VAL A 741 7.03 13.54 -13.65
N MET A 742 6.98 14.60 -14.45
CA MET A 742 5.97 15.65 -14.30
C MET A 742 4.54 15.18 -14.60
N GLU A 743 4.34 14.36 -15.63
CA GLU A 743 3.03 13.76 -15.95
C GLU A 743 2.52 12.88 -14.79
N LEU A 744 3.38 12.01 -14.24
CA LEU A 744 3.06 11.17 -13.09
C LEU A 744 2.78 11.98 -11.82
N ALA A 745 3.62 12.97 -11.52
CA ALA A 745 3.45 13.83 -10.35
C ALA A 745 2.08 14.53 -10.35
N VAL A 746 1.68 15.06 -11.51
CA VAL A 746 0.37 15.70 -11.69
C VAL A 746 -0.76 14.68 -11.63
N LEU A 747 -0.60 13.51 -12.27
CA LEU A 747 -1.60 12.44 -12.25
C LEU A 747 -1.87 11.92 -10.83
N ILE A 748 -0.85 11.77 -9.99
CA ILE A 748 -0.99 11.39 -8.58
C ILE A 748 -1.91 12.38 -7.86
N LYS A 749 -1.70 13.69 -8.05
CA LYS A 749 -2.51 14.73 -7.40
C LYS A 749 -3.93 14.81 -7.96
N LEU A 750 -4.07 14.66 -9.28
CA LEU A 750 -5.38 14.59 -9.92
C LEU A 750 -6.22 13.40 -9.39
N ARG A 751 -5.57 12.25 -9.17
CA ARG A 751 -6.21 11.06 -8.58
C ARG A 751 -6.56 11.22 -7.11
N ASP A 752 -5.72 11.90 -6.34
CA ASP A 752 -6.04 12.29 -4.96
C ASP A 752 -7.31 13.17 -4.91
N LEU A 753 -7.48 14.09 -5.87
CA LEU A 753 -8.72 14.87 -6.02
C LEU A 753 -9.90 13.95 -6.42
N LYS A 754 -9.78 13.19 -7.50
CA LYS A 754 -10.88 12.37 -8.04
C LYS A 754 -11.36 11.27 -7.09
N TYR A 755 -10.46 10.46 -6.53
CA TYR A 755 -10.82 9.24 -5.79
C TYR A 755 -10.87 9.40 -4.27
N ARG A 756 -10.32 10.49 -3.74
CA ARG A 756 -10.28 10.77 -2.29
C ARG A 756 -10.89 12.11 -1.91
N ALA A 757 -11.24 12.95 -2.89
CA ALA A 757 -11.69 14.32 -2.70
C ALA A 757 -10.73 15.11 -1.80
N ARG A 758 -9.40 14.88 -1.99
CA ARG A 758 -8.34 15.51 -1.21
C ARG A 758 -8.06 16.92 -1.72
N ILE A 759 -8.96 17.85 -1.43
CA ILE A 759 -8.93 19.22 -1.97
C ILE A 759 -8.26 20.16 -0.95
N ARG A 760 -7.22 20.89 -1.37
CA ARG A 760 -6.55 21.89 -0.50
C ARG A 760 -7.49 23.06 -0.25
N VAL A 761 -7.54 23.55 0.99
CA VAL A 761 -8.25 24.81 1.32
C VAL A 761 -7.21 25.83 1.77
N PRO A 762 -6.96 26.89 1.00
CA PRO A 762 -5.95 27.90 1.35
C PRO A 762 -6.24 28.61 2.68
N GLN A 763 -7.52 28.91 2.95
CA GLN A 763 -7.97 29.58 4.18
C GLN A 763 -8.32 28.59 5.30
N ALA A 764 -7.42 27.63 5.52
CA ALA A 764 -7.53 26.65 6.59
C ALA A 764 -6.15 26.08 6.96
N VAL A 765 -6.02 25.65 8.21
CA VAL A 765 -4.75 25.14 8.75
C VAL A 765 -4.96 23.97 9.70
N THR A 766 -4.01 23.04 9.74
CA THR A 766 -3.98 21.93 10.69
C THR A 766 -2.84 22.16 11.69
N LEU A 767 -3.13 22.12 12.99
CA LEU A 767 -2.20 22.49 14.08
C LEU A 767 -2.26 21.50 15.24
N TYR A 768 -1.17 21.42 16.02
CA TYR A 768 -1.16 20.67 17.28
C TYR A 768 -2.00 21.37 18.36
N GLY A 769 -2.83 20.59 19.07
CA GLY A 769 -3.62 21.07 20.19
C GLY A 769 -2.83 21.18 21.49
N ILE A 770 -3.03 22.27 22.21
CA ILE A 770 -2.56 22.48 23.59
C ILE A 770 -3.67 23.12 24.43
N MET A 771 -3.51 23.14 25.75
CA MET A 771 -4.40 23.87 26.66
C MET A 771 -3.84 25.27 26.95
N ASP A 772 -4.72 26.25 27.14
CA ASP A 772 -4.37 27.55 27.70
C ASP A 772 -4.07 27.46 29.21
N GLU A 773 -2.78 27.36 29.54
CA GLU A 773 -2.24 27.36 30.91
C GLU A 773 -2.30 28.73 31.61
N THR A 774 -2.75 29.79 30.92
CA THR A 774 -2.85 31.16 31.46
C THR A 774 -4.27 31.51 31.90
N GLY A 775 -5.27 30.88 31.26
CA GLY A 775 -6.68 31.09 31.56
C GLY A 775 -7.26 32.38 30.97
N PHE A 776 -6.66 32.91 29.90
CA PHE A 776 -7.18 34.06 29.17
C PHE A 776 -8.37 33.71 28.28
N LEU A 777 -8.39 32.51 27.71
CA LEU A 777 -9.45 32.09 26.79
C LEU A 777 -10.73 31.70 27.54
N LYS A 778 -11.87 32.26 27.12
CA LYS A 778 -13.21 31.89 27.62
C LYS A 778 -13.74 30.64 26.93
N GLU A 779 -14.87 30.12 27.41
CA GLU A 779 -15.57 29.01 26.75
C GLU A 779 -15.88 29.38 25.29
N GLY A 780 -15.56 28.47 24.36
CA GLY A 780 -15.74 28.69 22.92
C GLY A 780 -14.65 29.54 22.24
N GLU A 781 -13.68 30.08 22.98
CA GLU A 781 -12.55 30.81 22.42
C GLU A 781 -11.32 29.91 22.20
N ILE A 782 -10.61 30.16 21.10
CA ILE A 782 -9.34 29.53 20.75
C ILE A 782 -8.29 30.59 20.45
N PHE A 783 -7.02 30.27 20.70
CA PHE A 783 -5.88 31.06 20.23
C PHE A 783 -5.11 30.25 19.19
N CYS A 784 -5.12 30.72 17.95
CA CYS A 784 -4.46 30.06 16.82
C CYS A 784 -3.29 30.90 16.33
N CYS A 785 -2.10 30.30 16.31
CA CYS A 785 -0.90 30.97 15.85
C CYS A 785 -0.06 30.07 14.95
N SER A 786 0.36 30.61 13.80
CA SER A 786 1.18 29.94 12.80
C SER A 786 2.32 30.83 12.32
N LEU A 787 3.36 30.22 11.77
CA LEU A 787 4.37 30.95 11.00
C LEU A 787 3.96 30.95 9.53
N ASN A 788 4.07 32.10 8.86
CA ASN A 788 3.91 32.20 7.42
C ASN A 788 5.17 31.73 6.67
N GLU A 789 5.14 31.74 5.34
CA GLU A 789 6.24 31.26 4.50
C GLU A 789 7.55 32.04 4.70
N ALA A 790 7.45 33.33 5.07
CA ALA A 790 8.61 34.15 5.41
C ALA A 790 9.12 33.93 6.85
N GLY A 791 8.46 33.05 7.62
CA GLY A 791 8.79 32.74 9.00
C GLY A 791 8.26 33.76 10.02
N PHE A 792 7.42 34.71 9.58
CA PHE A 792 6.77 35.66 10.48
C PHE A 792 5.57 35.01 11.16
N ARG A 793 5.36 35.39 12.41
CA ARG A 793 4.28 34.88 13.26
C ARG A 793 2.97 35.60 12.94
N GLU A 794 1.93 34.83 12.70
CA GLU A 794 0.58 35.31 12.45
C GLU A 794 -0.37 34.74 13.50
N VAL A 795 -1.28 35.58 13.99
CA VAL A 795 -2.36 35.19 14.90
C VAL A 795 -3.68 35.32 14.15
N LEU A 796 -4.46 34.24 14.13
CA LEU A 796 -5.78 34.26 13.53
C LEU A 796 -6.77 34.90 14.52
N VAL A 797 -7.42 35.99 14.09
CA VAL A 797 -8.48 36.66 14.85
C VAL A 797 -9.71 36.75 13.98
N LYS A 798 -10.78 36.06 14.38
CA LYS A 798 -12.04 35.98 13.64
C LYS A 798 -13.18 35.57 14.56
N ASP A 799 -14.34 36.19 14.40
CA ASP A 799 -15.52 35.95 15.24
C ASP A 799 -16.04 34.51 15.12
N GLU A 800 -15.96 33.94 13.92
CA GLU A 800 -16.36 32.57 13.64
C GLU A 800 -15.28 31.84 12.85
N VAL A 801 -14.89 30.66 13.36
CA VAL A 801 -14.07 29.69 12.66
C VAL A 801 -14.64 28.29 12.90
N VAL A 802 -14.48 27.41 11.92
CA VAL A 802 -14.88 26.01 12.06
C VAL A 802 -13.69 25.19 12.54
N VAL A 803 -13.89 24.42 13.61
CA VAL A 803 -12.88 23.53 14.20
C VAL A 803 -13.35 22.09 14.10
N THR A 804 -12.48 21.19 13.63
CA THR A 804 -12.77 19.76 13.54
C THR A 804 -11.50 18.92 13.65
N ARG A 805 -11.65 17.61 13.80
CA ARG A 805 -10.54 16.63 13.85
C ARG A 805 -10.80 15.52 12.86
N SER A 806 -9.75 15.04 12.20
CA SER A 806 -9.84 13.88 11.31
C SER A 806 -9.52 12.59 12.07
N PRO A 807 -10.27 11.49 11.87
CA PRO A 807 -11.46 11.36 11.03
C PRO A 807 -12.74 11.88 11.73
N ALA A 808 -13.52 12.71 11.04
CA ALA A 808 -14.86 13.13 11.47
C ALA A 808 -15.93 12.25 10.81
N MET A 809 -16.95 11.80 11.54
CA MET A 809 -18.03 10.96 11.01
C MET A 809 -19.40 11.49 11.40
N HIS A 810 -19.54 11.96 12.64
CA HIS A 810 -20.79 12.50 13.16
C HIS A 810 -20.92 13.99 12.78
N PRO A 811 -22.13 14.50 12.47
CA PRO A 811 -22.33 15.91 12.14
C PRO A 811 -21.84 16.87 13.24
N GLY A 812 -21.95 16.45 14.50
CA GLY A 812 -21.43 17.18 15.65
C GLY A 812 -19.90 17.16 15.82
N ASP A 813 -19.14 16.48 14.97
CA ASP A 813 -17.65 16.53 15.00
C ASP A 813 -17.09 17.82 14.39
N VAL A 814 -17.97 18.67 13.85
CA VAL A 814 -17.66 19.98 13.29
C VAL A 814 -18.29 21.03 14.21
N GLN A 815 -17.46 21.81 14.89
CA GLN A 815 -17.91 22.83 15.83
C GLN A 815 -17.46 24.22 15.38
N VAL A 816 -18.17 25.26 15.81
CA VAL A 816 -17.79 26.66 15.58
C VAL A 816 -17.17 27.21 16.85
N ALA A 817 -16.08 27.95 16.70
CA ALA A 817 -15.37 28.61 17.78
C ALA A 817 -15.03 30.06 17.39
N ARG A 818 -14.62 30.85 18.37
CA ARG A 818 -14.10 32.21 18.14
C ARG A 818 -12.58 32.23 18.24
N ALA A 819 -11.90 32.63 17.17
CA ALA A 819 -10.46 32.82 17.19
C ALA A 819 -10.14 34.21 17.73
N VAL A 820 -9.52 34.29 18.90
CA VAL A 820 -9.23 35.57 19.58
C VAL A 820 -7.74 35.80 19.70
N ASP A 821 -7.36 37.06 19.84
CA ASP A 821 -6.02 37.42 20.27
C ASP A 821 -5.91 37.49 21.79
N VAL A 822 -4.69 37.38 22.29
CA VAL A 822 -4.34 37.45 23.72
C VAL A 822 -3.50 38.70 24.01
N PRO A 823 -3.42 39.14 25.28
CA PRO A 823 -2.57 40.27 25.67
C PRO A 823 -1.14 40.15 25.15
N ALA A 824 -0.50 41.30 24.85
CA ALA A 824 0.82 41.34 24.23
C ALA A 824 1.91 40.68 25.10
N ASP A 825 1.75 40.72 26.42
CA ASP A 825 2.62 40.12 27.43
C ASP A 825 2.28 38.64 27.74
N SER A 826 1.21 38.10 27.17
CA SER A 826 0.78 36.73 27.42
C SER A 826 1.86 35.71 27.01
N PRO A 827 2.16 34.70 27.85
CA PRO A 827 3.06 33.60 27.49
C PRO A 827 2.67 32.86 26.21
N LEU A 828 1.36 32.80 25.88
CA LEU A 828 0.87 32.20 24.64
C LEU A 828 1.41 32.92 23.39
N ARG A 829 1.78 34.21 23.49
CA ARG A 829 2.43 34.95 22.39
C ARG A 829 3.83 34.44 22.04
N LYS A 830 4.42 33.56 22.84
CA LYS A 830 5.74 32.99 22.56
C LYS A 830 5.66 31.64 21.85
N LEU A 831 4.45 31.10 21.68
CA LEU A 831 4.19 29.84 21.00
C LEU A 831 3.86 30.08 19.52
N HIS A 832 4.15 29.10 18.65
CA HIS A 832 3.78 29.14 17.25
C HIS A 832 3.46 27.73 16.72
N ASN A 833 2.76 27.68 15.58
CA ASN A 833 2.28 26.46 14.92
C ASN A 833 1.44 25.56 15.85
N CYS A 834 0.57 26.16 16.66
CA CYS A 834 -0.32 25.45 17.58
C CYS A 834 -1.66 26.17 17.74
N ILE A 835 -2.65 25.42 18.22
CA ILE A 835 -3.95 25.91 18.67
C ILE A 835 -4.06 25.67 20.17
N ALA A 836 -4.31 26.74 20.94
CA ALA A 836 -4.61 26.65 22.35
C ALA A 836 -6.12 26.68 22.60
N PHE A 837 -6.59 25.73 23.38
CA PHE A 837 -7.99 25.60 23.80
C PHE A 837 -8.21 26.15 25.20
N SER A 838 -9.38 26.75 25.42
CA SER A 838 -9.79 27.20 26.75
C SER A 838 -9.84 26.06 27.76
N GLN A 839 -9.45 26.36 29.00
CA GLN A 839 -9.64 25.51 30.16
C GLN A 839 -10.98 25.76 30.90
N PHE A 840 -11.88 26.55 30.28
CA PHE A 840 -13.20 26.92 30.81
C PHE A 840 -14.32 26.39 29.91
N GLY A 841 -15.48 26.16 30.53
CA GLY A 841 -16.71 25.77 29.86
C GLY A 841 -17.36 24.52 30.44
N ASN A 842 -18.45 24.07 29.82
CA ASN A 842 -19.17 22.88 30.27
C ASN A 842 -18.49 21.57 29.84
N ARG A 843 -17.88 21.56 28.65
CA ARG A 843 -17.13 20.44 28.07
C ARG A 843 -15.95 21.02 27.30
N ASP A 844 -14.82 20.32 27.30
CA ASP A 844 -13.64 20.72 26.57
C ASP A 844 -13.88 20.61 25.05
N LEU A 845 -13.48 21.64 24.29
CA LEU A 845 -13.68 21.66 22.84
C LEU A 845 -13.00 20.46 22.14
N PRO A 846 -11.76 20.04 22.49
CA PRO A 846 -11.15 18.81 21.99
C PRO A 846 -12.05 17.58 21.98
N SER A 847 -12.68 17.25 23.12
CA SER A 847 -13.55 16.06 23.22
C SER A 847 -14.82 16.15 22.39
N MET A 848 -15.24 17.34 21.98
CA MET A 848 -16.36 17.53 21.04
C MET A 848 -16.01 17.13 19.61
N LEU A 849 -14.72 17.05 19.26
CA LEU A 849 -14.23 16.86 17.89
C LEU A 849 -13.85 15.39 17.68
N SER A 850 -14.85 14.54 17.45
CA SER A 850 -14.69 13.09 17.33
C SER A 850 -14.06 12.43 18.58
N GLY A 851 -14.24 13.00 19.78
CA GLY A 851 -13.63 12.49 21.01
C GLY A 851 -12.13 12.74 21.11
N GLY A 852 -11.65 13.92 20.69
CA GLY A 852 -10.25 14.30 20.74
C GLY A 852 -9.71 14.56 22.15
N ASP A 853 -8.38 14.54 22.26
CA ASP A 853 -7.62 14.87 23.46
C ASP A 853 -6.40 15.75 23.11
N LEU A 854 -5.52 16.03 24.07
CA LEU A 854 -4.33 16.84 23.86
C LEU A 854 -3.05 15.98 23.96
N ASP A 855 -3.11 14.69 23.60
CA ASP A 855 -1.97 13.76 23.68
C ASP A 855 -1.11 13.69 22.40
N GLY A 856 -1.48 14.50 21.40
CA GLY A 856 -0.85 14.54 20.08
C GLY A 856 -1.79 14.84 18.92
N ASP A 857 -3.08 15.06 19.19
CA ASP A 857 -4.07 15.31 18.16
C ASP A 857 -3.78 16.57 17.33
N LEU A 858 -4.12 16.45 16.04
CA LEU A 858 -4.07 17.54 15.08
C LEU A 858 -5.48 18.05 14.81
N TYR A 859 -5.66 19.35 14.98
CA TYR A 859 -6.94 20.03 14.83
C TYR A 859 -6.95 20.88 13.57
N ASN A 860 -8.05 20.81 12.82
CA ASN A 860 -8.28 21.56 11.60
C ASN A 860 -9.07 22.82 11.95
N VAL A 861 -8.54 23.98 11.57
CA VAL A 861 -9.17 25.30 11.74
C VAL A 861 -9.45 25.87 10.36
N ILE A 862 -10.72 26.00 10.01
CA ILE A 862 -11.20 26.50 8.72
C ILE A 862 -11.76 27.91 8.95
N TYR A 863 -11.18 28.89 8.28
CA TYR A 863 -11.60 30.28 8.34
C TYR A 863 -12.07 30.80 6.96
N ASP A 864 -12.25 29.90 6.00
CA ASP A 864 -12.97 30.11 4.75
C ASP A 864 -14.49 30.17 5.01
N GLU A 865 -15.06 31.37 4.93
CA GLU A 865 -16.48 31.62 5.16
C GLU A 865 -17.40 30.84 4.20
N THR A 866 -16.89 30.46 3.02
CA THR A 866 -17.69 29.68 2.05
C THR A 866 -17.91 28.24 2.49
N LEU A 867 -17.18 27.78 3.51
CA LEU A 867 -17.25 26.45 4.12
C LEU A 867 -17.91 26.45 5.51
N PHE A 868 -18.48 27.58 5.94
CA PHE A 868 -19.15 27.63 7.24
C PHE A 868 -20.50 26.89 7.20
N PRO A 869 -20.76 25.99 8.16
CA PRO A 869 -22.03 25.26 8.22
C PRO A 869 -23.19 26.22 8.50
N LEU A 870 -24.31 26.01 7.83
CA LEU A 870 -25.55 26.77 8.08
C LEU A 870 -26.37 26.17 9.23
N LEU A 871 -26.10 24.91 9.57
CA LEU A 871 -26.75 24.17 10.64
C LEU A 871 -25.72 23.83 11.72
N ALA A 872 -26.03 24.15 12.97
CA ALA A 872 -25.27 23.66 14.11
C ALA A 872 -25.82 22.29 14.54
N TYR A 873 -24.93 21.38 14.95
CA TYR A 873 -25.32 20.08 15.48
C TYR A 873 -24.60 19.80 16.81
N PRO A 874 -25.30 19.29 17.84
CA PRO A 874 -24.67 18.97 19.12
C PRO A 874 -23.54 17.96 18.97
N PRO A 875 -22.41 18.13 19.68
CA PRO A 875 -21.32 17.18 19.64
C PRO A 875 -21.77 15.82 20.16
N ALA A 876 -21.25 14.74 19.57
CA ALA A 876 -21.55 13.39 20.05
C ALA A 876 -20.92 13.15 21.44
N GLU A 877 -21.56 12.30 22.24
CA GLU A 877 -21.05 11.98 23.58
C GLU A 877 -19.81 11.10 23.56
N TYR A 878 -19.71 10.17 22.60
CA TYR A 878 -18.65 9.15 22.49
C TYR A 878 -18.27 8.52 23.84
N PRO A 879 -19.18 7.75 24.45
CA PRO A 879 -18.89 7.11 25.72
C PRO A 879 -17.70 6.16 25.57
N ARG A 880 -16.83 6.13 26.59
CA ARG A 880 -15.71 5.19 26.64
C ARG A 880 -16.26 3.77 26.72
N VAL A 881 -15.74 2.90 25.85
CA VAL A 881 -16.11 1.48 25.84
C VAL A 881 -15.46 0.81 27.05
N GLU A 882 -16.23 0.02 27.80
CA GLU A 882 -15.70 -0.76 28.90
C GLU A 882 -14.66 -1.76 28.40
N GLU A 883 -13.51 -1.78 29.07
CA GLU A 883 -12.37 -2.60 28.67
C GLU A 883 -12.65 -4.07 28.97
N ASN A 884 -12.21 -4.97 28.09
CA ASN A 884 -12.24 -6.39 28.40
C ASN A 884 -11.14 -6.71 29.42
N THR A 885 -11.51 -6.87 30.69
CA THR A 885 -10.63 -7.18 31.81
C THR A 885 -10.72 -8.64 32.22
N LEU A 886 -9.57 -9.26 32.46
CA LEU A 886 -9.47 -10.63 32.97
C LEU A 886 -9.52 -10.65 34.50
N ASP A 887 -10.02 -11.76 35.07
CA ASP A 887 -9.98 -12.01 36.52
C ASP A 887 -8.59 -12.44 37.04
N ARG A 888 -7.60 -12.46 36.16
CA ARG A 888 -6.20 -12.84 36.42
C ARG A 888 -5.24 -11.87 35.73
N PRO A 889 -3.95 -11.87 36.11
CA PRO A 889 -2.92 -11.14 35.36
C PRO A 889 -2.87 -11.57 33.89
N VAL A 890 -2.60 -10.62 33.01
CA VAL A 890 -2.43 -10.84 31.57
C VAL A 890 -1.15 -11.62 31.31
N MET A 891 -1.25 -12.67 30.50
CA MET A 891 -0.14 -13.46 30.00
C MET A 891 0.22 -13.05 28.58
N ARG A 892 1.41 -13.44 28.12
CA ARG A 892 1.89 -13.14 26.76
C ARG A 892 0.93 -13.68 25.69
N GLU A 893 0.37 -14.86 25.92
CA GLU A 893 -0.59 -15.52 25.04
C GLU A 893 -1.86 -14.69 24.85
N ASP A 894 -2.34 -13.98 25.88
CA ASP A 894 -3.53 -13.12 25.75
C ASP A 894 -3.27 -11.93 24.85
N ILE A 895 -2.05 -11.37 24.86
CA ILE A 895 -1.63 -10.27 23.99
C ILE A 895 -1.50 -10.76 22.54
N MET A 896 -0.96 -11.96 22.34
CA MET A 896 -0.90 -12.59 21.00
C MET A 896 -2.31 -12.86 20.45
N ASP A 897 -3.20 -13.38 21.28
CA ASP A 897 -4.59 -13.64 20.92
C ASP A 897 -5.35 -12.35 20.59
N PHE A 898 -5.11 -11.28 21.35
CA PHE A 898 -5.64 -9.97 21.04
C PHE A 898 -5.13 -9.45 19.67
N PHE A 899 -3.82 -9.57 19.39
CA PHE A 899 -3.25 -9.14 18.10
C PHE A 899 -3.89 -9.88 16.92
N VAL A 900 -4.03 -11.22 17.00
CA VAL A 900 -4.68 -12.03 15.97
C VAL A 900 -6.15 -11.66 15.81
N THR A 901 -6.88 -11.51 16.92
CA THR A 901 -8.29 -11.10 16.92
C THR A 901 -8.45 -9.72 16.27
N PHE A 902 -7.55 -8.79 16.58
CA PHE A 902 -7.56 -7.45 15.99
C PHE A 902 -7.34 -7.50 14.48
N MET A 903 -6.36 -8.27 13.99
CA MET A 903 -6.12 -8.45 12.55
C MET A 903 -7.35 -9.00 11.82
N GLN A 904 -8.07 -9.94 12.44
CA GLN A 904 -9.25 -10.56 11.87
C GLN A 904 -10.49 -9.65 11.89
N GLN A 905 -10.64 -8.84 12.95
CA GLN A 905 -11.89 -8.14 13.26
C GLN A 905 -11.83 -6.63 13.05
N ASP A 906 -10.73 -6.03 12.58
CA ASP A 906 -10.68 -4.60 12.27
C ASP A 906 -11.69 -4.21 11.16
N GLN A 907 -12.81 -3.58 11.57
CA GLN A 907 -13.88 -3.16 10.67
C GLN A 907 -13.85 -1.66 10.34
N LEU A 908 -12.84 -0.91 10.78
CA LEU A 908 -12.82 0.56 10.68
C LEU A 908 -13.10 1.05 9.24
N GLY A 909 -12.35 0.52 8.27
CA GLY A 909 -12.51 0.89 6.86
C GLY A 909 -13.85 0.46 6.26
N ARG A 910 -14.41 -0.67 6.71
CA ARG A 910 -15.73 -1.16 6.27
C ARG A 910 -16.85 -0.24 6.77
N ILE A 911 -16.79 0.18 8.03
CA ILE A 911 -17.77 1.08 8.64
C ILE A 911 -17.78 2.43 7.93
N ALA A 912 -16.61 3.03 7.69
CA ALA A 912 -16.49 4.28 6.94
C ALA A 912 -17.07 4.15 5.50
N THR A 913 -16.79 3.03 4.83
CA THR A 913 -17.33 2.74 3.49
C THR A 913 -18.86 2.66 3.50
N ILE A 914 -19.45 1.95 4.48
CA ILE A 914 -20.90 1.79 4.59
C ILE A 914 -21.55 3.14 4.93
N HIS A 915 -20.96 3.90 5.85
CA HIS A 915 -21.44 5.22 6.21
C HIS A 915 -21.55 6.13 4.99
N GLN A 916 -20.49 6.18 4.16
CA GLN A 916 -20.48 7.00 2.96
C GLN A 916 -21.57 6.59 1.95
N VAL A 917 -21.81 5.29 1.79
CA VAL A 917 -22.89 4.77 0.91
C VAL A 917 -24.26 5.17 1.45
N ILE A 918 -24.53 4.94 2.74
CA ILE A 918 -25.84 5.23 3.34
C ILE A 918 -26.10 6.75 3.38
N ALA A 919 -25.09 7.56 3.71
CA ALA A 919 -25.21 9.01 3.72
C ALA A 919 -25.45 9.59 2.32
N ASP A 920 -24.95 8.96 1.26
CA ASP A 920 -25.24 9.35 -0.12
C ASP A 920 -26.68 8.98 -0.53
N GLN A 921 -27.14 7.79 -0.12
CA GLN A 921 -28.45 7.25 -0.49
C GLN A 921 -29.61 7.88 0.29
N ASN A 922 -29.39 8.21 1.56
CA ASN A 922 -30.42 8.74 2.41
C ASN A 922 -30.61 10.25 2.18
N ARG A 923 -31.86 10.71 2.08
CA ARG A 923 -32.17 12.15 1.92
C ARG A 923 -31.71 12.98 3.12
N SER A 924 -31.76 12.41 4.32
CA SER A 924 -31.28 13.04 5.56
C SER A 924 -29.75 12.99 5.71
N GLY A 925 -29.03 12.39 4.75
CA GLY A 925 -27.57 12.37 4.76
C GLY A 925 -26.98 11.77 6.05
N VAL A 926 -25.99 12.46 6.61
CA VAL A 926 -25.33 12.06 7.88
C VAL A 926 -26.25 12.12 9.11
N PHE A 927 -27.40 12.80 9.04
CA PHE A 927 -28.39 12.83 10.13
C PHE A 927 -29.24 11.56 10.19
N ALA A 928 -29.12 10.66 9.21
CA ALA A 928 -29.85 9.40 9.22
C ALA A 928 -29.49 8.56 10.46
N PRO A 929 -30.46 7.90 11.13
CA PRO A 929 -30.18 7.08 12.31
C PRO A 929 -29.12 6.00 12.09
N ASP A 930 -29.09 5.39 10.89
CA ASP A 930 -28.07 4.42 10.51
C ASP A 930 -26.67 5.04 10.38
N CYS A 931 -26.56 6.29 9.90
CA CYS A 931 -25.30 7.03 9.83
C CYS A 931 -24.79 7.41 11.24
N LEU A 932 -25.68 7.91 12.11
CA LEU A 932 -25.33 8.20 13.50
C LEU A 932 -24.85 6.94 14.25
N ARG A 933 -25.54 5.82 14.05
CA ARG A 933 -25.11 4.51 14.58
C ARG A 933 -23.75 4.10 14.02
N LEU A 934 -23.51 4.27 12.73
CA LEU A 934 -22.20 3.96 12.13
C LEU A 934 -21.10 4.87 12.66
N ALA A 935 -21.39 6.12 12.99
CA ALA A 935 -20.43 7.02 13.63
C ALA A 935 -20.08 6.56 15.06
N GLU A 936 -21.05 6.08 15.83
CA GLU A 936 -20.83 5.44 17.14
C GLU A 936 -19.94 4.19 17.01
N LEU A 937 -20.29 3.27 16.10
CA LEU A 937 -19.52 2.04 15.85
C LEU A 937 -18.10 2.35 15.34
N HIS A 938 -17.93 3.42 14.57
CA HIS A 938 -16.62 3.87 14.11
C HIS A 938 -15.75 4.33 15.29
N SER A 939 -16.32 5.06 16.25
CA SER A 939 -15.61 5.41 17.49
C SER A 939 -15.18 4.17 18.28
N THR A 940 -16.07 3.19 18.43
CA THR A 940 -15.74 1.89 19.04
C THR A 940 -14.60 1.19 18.30
N ALA A 941 -14.60 1.19 16.96
CA ALA A 941 -13.53 0.59 16.15
C ALA A 941 -12.19 1.33 16.27
N VAL A 942 -12.19 2.64 16.52
CA VAL A 942 -10.98 3.41 16.82
C VAL A 942 -10.39 2.96 18.15
N ASP A 943 -11.23 2.82 19.18
CA ASP A 943 -10.83 2.42 20.53
C ASP A 943 -10.60 0.91 20.70
N PHE A 944 -10.95 0.08 19.72
CA PHE A 944 -10.72 -1.37 19.75
C PHE A 944 -9.25 -1.73 20.08
N SER A 945 -8.30 -0.93 19.57
CA SER A 945 -6.87 -1.13 19.81
C SER A 945 -6.45 -0.97 21.28
N LYS A 946 -7.28 -0.34 22.11
CA LYS A 946 -7.03 -0.09 23.54
C LYS A 946 -8.00 -0.83 24.46
N SER A 947 -9.26 -0.96 24.04
CA SER A 947 -10.34 -1.61 24.81
C SER A 947 -10.36 -3.13 24.66
N GLY A 948 -9.88 -3.65 23.53
CA GLY A 948 -9.97 -5.07 23.21
C GLY A 948 -11.37 -5.53 22.80
N VAL A 949 -12.32 -4.60 22.63
CA VAL A 949 -13.70 -4.90 22.28
C VAL A 949 -13.93 -4.66 20.78
N PRO A 950 -14.18 -5.71 20.00
CA PRO A 950 -14.49 -5.57 18.58
C PRO A 950 -15.88 -4.99 18.37
N VAL A 951 -16.11 -4.42 17.19
CA VAL A 951 -17.45 -3.95 16.81
C VAL A 951 -18.38 -5.14 16.60
N ASP A 952 -19.57 -5.07 17.19
CA ASP A 952 -20.67 -6.00 16.91
C ASP A 952 -21.11 -5.87 15.44
N LEU A 953 -20.86 -6.93 14.67
CA LEU A 953 -21.18 -7.00 13.25
C LEU A 953 -22.69 -6.96 12.97
N ASP A 954 -23.53 -7.39 13.92
CA ASP A 954 -24.98 -7.41 13.76
C ASP A 954 -25.59 -6.00 13.92
N ARG A 955 -24.89 -5.09 14.60
CA ARG A 955 -25.27 -3.67 14.69
C ARG A 955 -24.99 -2.90 13.40
N ILE A 956 -24.14 -3.41 12.52
CA ILE A 956 -23.83 -2.77 11.24
C ILE A 956 -25.08 -2.84 10.34
N PRO A 957 -25.66 -1.69 9.92
CA PRO A 957 -26.85 -1.68 9.07
C PRO A 957 -26.64 -2.47 7.78
N ARG A 958 -27.70 -3.14 7.32
CA ARG A 958 -27.69 -3.75 5.99
C ARG A 958 -27.68 -2.64 4.95
N PHE A 959 -26.72 -2.69 4.05
CA PHE A 959 -26.60 -1.71 2.98
C PHE A 959 -26.84 -2.36 1.60
N PRO A 960 -27.44 -1.64 0.65
CA PRO A 960 -27.65 -2.13 -0.70
C PRO A 960 -26.32 -2.46 -1.40
N ARG A 961 -26.36 -3.38 -2.36
CA ARG A 961 -25.17 -3.77 -3.16
C ARG A 961 -24.75 -2.72 -4.19
N TYR A 962 -25.54 -1.64 -4.32
CA TYR A 962 -25.31 -0.53 -5.23
C TYR A 962 -24.49 0.55 -4.52
N ARG A 963 -23.40 0.98 -5.13
CA ARG A 963 -22.52 2.03 -4.59
C ARG A 963 -22.53 3.27 -5.48
N PRO A 964 -22.28 4.46 -4.93
CA PRO A 964 -22.12 5.64 -5.77
C PRO A 964 -20.87 5.52 -6.66
N ASP A 965 -20.92 6.15 -7.82
CA ASP A 965 -19.91 6.14 -8.87
C ASP A 965 -18.54 6.65 -8.43
N PHE A 966 -18.46 7.61 -7.51
CA PHE A 966 -17.19 8.08 -6.96
C PHE A 966 -16.45 7.01 -6.11
N MET A 967 -17.11 5.91 -5.77
CA MET A 967 -16.51 4.73 -5.12
C MET A 967 -16.17 3.63 -6.13
N ALA A 968 -16.39 3.86 -7.42
CA ALA A 968 -16.01 2.95 -8.47
C ALA A 968 -14.51 2.76 -8.53
N PRO A 969 -14.04 1.54 -8.86
CA PRO A 969 -12.64 1.34 -9.09
C PRO A 969 -12.18 2.07 -10.37
N GLY A 970 -11.28 3.05 -10.25
CA GLY A 970 -10.62 3.72 -11.39
C GLY A 970 -9.63 2.88 -12.23
N PRO A 971 -9.09 3.41 -13.34
CA PRO A 971 -8.20 2.66 -14.22
C PRO A 971 -6.82 2.41 -13.57
N ARG A 972 -6.21 1.24 -13.84
CA ARG A 972 -4.80 1.01 -13.49
C ARG A 972 -3.89 1.90 -14.35
N VAL A 973 -2.84 2.44 -13.75
CA VAL A 973 -1.79 3.16 -14.49
C VAL A 973 -0.71 2.15 -14.83
N HIS A 974 -0.45 1.99 -16.11
CA HIS A 974 0.76 1.32 -16.57
C HIS A 974 1.82 2.37 -16.89
N ILE A 975 2.98 2.23 -16.25
CA ILE A 975 4.17 3.02 -16.54
C ILE A 975 4.92 2.23 -17.64
N GLU A 976 4.44 2.32 -18.88
CA GLU A 976 5.14 1.82 -20.07
C GLU A 976 5.83 3.00 -20.81
N GLU A 977 6.49 2.74 -21.94
CA GLU A 977 7.05 3.78 -22.85
C GLU A 977 6.00 4.87 -23.18
N SER A 978 4.71 4.54 -23.11
CA SER A 978 3.61 5.51 -23.01
C SER A 978 2.76 5.34 -21.75
N LEU A 979 2.56 6.43 -20.98
CA LEU A 979 1.55 6.48 -19.92
C LEU A 979 0.19 6.18 -20.52
N THR A 980 -0.30 4.96 -20.37
CA THR A 980 -1.62 4.57 -20.83
C THR A 980 -2.46 4.22 -19.62
N LEU A 981 -3.60 4.90 -19.50
CA LEU A 981 -4.64 4.50 -18.58
C LEU A 981 -5.33 3.30 -19.22
N LEU A 982 -5.24 2.13 -18.59
CA LEU A 982 -6.04 0.99 -19.05
C LEU A 982 -7.51 1.37 -18.89
N GLU A 983 -8.31 1.31 -19.96
CA GLU A 983 -9.72 1.71 -19.94
C GLU A 983 -10.48 1.07 -18.76
N GLU A 984 -11.38 1.84 -18.13
CA GLU A 984 -12.17 1.47 -16.92
C GLU A 984 -12.87 0.10 -17.01
N ASN A 985 -13.07 -0.42 -18.22
CA ASN A 985 -13.99 -1.50 -18.49
C ASN A 985 -13.41 -2.91 -18.41
N GLU A 986 -12.12 -3.08 -18.11
CA GLU A 986 -11.62 -4.45 -17.96
C GLU A 986 -11.94 -5.10 -16.61
N GLN A 987 -12.30 -4.31 -15.58
CA GLN A 987 -12.57 -4.83 -14.23
C GLN A 987 -13.95 -4.45 -13.65
N MET A 988 -14.63 -3.40 -14.14
CA MET A 988 -15.82 -2.89 -13.44
C MET A 988 -17.09 -3.73 -13.57
N THR A 989 -17.21 -4.64 -14.55
CA THR A 989 -18.38 -5.55 -14.69
C THR A 989 -18.09 -6.87 -15.43
N VAL A 990 -16.84 -7.31 -15.54
CA VAL A 990 -16.52 -8.36 -16.52
C VAL A 990 -16.67 -9.77 -15.94
N GLN A 991 -17.88 -10.31 -16.09
CA GLN A 991 -18.08 -11.76 -16.12
C GLN A 991 -17.50 -12.30 -17.43
N ASP A 992 -16.79 -13.42 -17.35
CA ASP A 992 -16.73 -14.35 -18.47
C ASP A 992 -18.18 -14.87 -18.68
N ASP A 993 -18.66 -14.95 -19.93
CA ASP A 993 -19.98 -15.53 -20.28
C ASP A 993 -20.04 -17.07 -20.02
N ASP A 994 -19.01 -17.64 -19.39
CA ASP A 994 -18.83 -19.08 -19.17
C ASP A 994 -19.51 -19.54 -17.86
N ASP A 995 -20.08 -20.75 -17.91
CA ASP A 995 -21.12 -21.34 -17.03
C ASP A 995 -20.75 -21.59 -15.53
N ASP A 996 -19.83 -20.84 -14.92
CA ASP A 996 -19.54 -21.02 -13.48
C ASP A 996 -20.54 -20.22 -12.60
N ASP A 997 -21.44 -20.97 -11.94
CA ASP A 997 -22.45 -20.50 -10.96
C ASP A 997 -21.83 -19.88 -9.68
N ASP A 998 -20.51 -19.99 -9.48
CA ASP A 998 -19.75 -19.56 -8.28
C ASP A 998 -19.34 -18.07 -8.26
N GLU A 999 -19.64 -17.31 -9.32
CA GLU A 999 -19.22 -15.91 -9.43
C GLU A 999 -20.18 -14.92 -8.76
N ARG A 1000 -19.63 -14.14 -7.82
CA ARG A 1000 -20.31 -13.06 -7.08
C ARG A 1000 -21.10 -12.14 -8.05
N PRO A 1001 -22.35 -11.77 -7.73
CA PRO A 1001 -23.02 -10.69 -8.44
C PRO A 1001 -22.17 -9.42 -8.33
N PRO A 1002 -21.79 -8.78 -9.45
CA PRO A 1002 -20.85 -7.66 -9.43
C PRO A 1002 -21.38 -6.52 -8.55
N THR A 1003 -20.48 -5.82 -7.85
CA THR A 1003 -20.82 -4.53 -7.25
C THR A 1003 -21.17 -3.61 -8.39
N ARG A 1004 -22.36 -3.02 -8.36
CA ARG A 1004 -22.81 -2.11 -9.41
C ARG A 1004 -22.80 -0.68 -8.89
N PHE A 1005 -22.67 0.27 -9.81
CA PHE A 1005 -22.47 1.67 -9.47
C PHE A 1005 -23.55 2.56 -10.09
N TYR A 1006 -24.08 3.51 -9.30
CA TYR A 1006 -25.01 4.53 -9.77
C TYR A 1006 -24.37 5.91 -9.73
N LYS A 1007 -24.84 6.80 -10.61
CA LYS A 1007 -24.41 8.20 -10.66
C LYS A 1007 -24.95 8.95 -9.43
N SER A 1008 -24.09 9.28 -8.47
CA SER A 1008 -24.51 10.04 -7.29
C SER A 1008 -24.88 11.47 -7.67
N THR A 1009 -25.98 11.99 -7.12
CA THR A 1009 -26.42 13.39 -7.31
C THR A 1009 -25.93 14.32 -6.20
N LYS A 1010 -25.09 13.82 -5.28
CA LYS A 1010 -24.49 14.58 -4.18
C LYS A 1010 -23.17 15.21 -4.61
N VAL A 1011 -22.65 16.15 -3.81
CA VAL A 1011 -21.41 16.91 -4.07
C VAL A 1011 -20.25 16.00 -4.48
N LEU A 1012 -20.04 14.88 -3.77
CA LEU A 1012 -18.96 13.93 -4.08
C LEU A 1012 -19.08 13.32 -5.48
N GLY A 1013 -20.30 13.00 -5.92
CA GLY A 1013 -20.55 12.51 -7.27
C GLY A 1013 -20.25 13.57 -8.32
N THR A 1014 -20.66 14.83 -8.07
CA THR A 1014 -20.36 15.95 -8.98
C THR A 1014 -18.85 16.20 -9.08
N LEU A 1015 -18.16 16.26 -7.94
CA LEU A 1015 -16.70 16.45 -7.88
C LEU A 1015 -15.97 15.35 -8.66
N TYR A 1016 -16.32 14.09 -8.43
CA TYR A 1016 -15.72 12.94 -9.13
C TYR A 1016 -15.85 13.04 -10.65
N ARG A 1017 -17.05 13.37 -11.15
CA ARG A 1017 -17.34 13.43 -12.59
C ARG A 1017 -16.82 14.69 -13.28
N SER A 1018 -16.51 15.75 -12.52
CA SER A 1018 -15.88 16.94 -13.09
C SER A 1018 -14.41 16.74 -13.45
N ILE A 1019 -13.82 15.57 -13.12
CA ILE A 1019 -12.45 15.21 -13.47
C ILE A 1019 -12.46 14.06 -14.49
N ASP A 1020 -12.19 14.40 -15.75
CA ASP A 1020 -11.82 13.45 -16.78
C ASP A 1020 -10.29 13.32 -16.83
N GLU A 1021 -9.75 12.17 -16.44
CA GLU A 1021 -8.31 11.94 -16.43
C GLU A 1021 -7.74 11.78 -17.85
N GLN A 1022 -8.51 11.22 -18.78
CA GLN A 1022 -8.05 11.02 -20.15
C GLN A 1022 -8.01 12.34 -20.90
N GLU A 1023 -9.07 13.14 -20.79
CA GLU A 1023 -9.11 14.50 -21.35
C GLU A 1023 -8.00 15.36 -20.75
N PHE A 1024 -7.83 15.34 -19.42
CA PHE A 1024 -6.77 16.11 -18.76
C PHE A 1024 -5.37 15.73 -19.26
N LEU A 1025 -5.08 14.43 -19.39
CA LEU A 1025 -3.79 13.96 -19.91
C LEU A 1025 -3.61 14.29 -21.40
N PHE A 1026 -4.68 14.21 -22.20
CA PHE A 1026 -4.68 14.55 -23.62
C PHE A 1026 -4.44 16.04 -23.85
N GLU A 1027 -5.18 16.90 -23.15
CA GLU A 1027 -4.98 18.36 -23.14
C GLU A 1027 -3.53 18.71 -22.78
N ARG A 1028 -2.99 18.07 -21.75
CA ARG A 1028 -1.61 18.32 -21.30
C ARG A 1028 -0.57 17.92 -22.35
N ARG A 1029 -0.77 16.80 -23.05
CA ARG A 1029 0.13 16.38 -24.14
C ARG A 1029 0.06 17.36 -25.31
N ASN A 1030 -1.14 17.78 -25.70
CA ASN A 1030 -1.34 18.66 -26.85
C ASN A 1030 -1.03 20.14 -26.57
N ALA A 1031 -1.01 20.55 -25.30
CA ALA A 1031 -0.64 21.92 -24.92
C ALA A 1031 0.77 22.31 -25.40
N ARG A 1032 1.61 21.34 -25.81
CA ARG A 1032 2.93 21.58 -26.39
C ARG A 1032 3.22 20.58 -27.52
N ASP A 1033 2.87 20.96 -28.74
CA ASP A 1033 3.13 20.20 -29.97
C ASP A 1033 4.62 20.29 -30.34
N ARG A 1034 5.48 19.47 -29.73
CA ARG A 1034 6.91 19.36 -30.07
C ARG A 1034 7.37 17.90 -30.09
N PRO A 1035 8.09 17.45 -31.13
CA PRO A 1035 8.67 16.11 -31.15
C PRO A 1035 9.75 16.00 -30.06
N ALA A 1036 9.48 15.18 -29.04
CA ALA A 1036 10.44 14.88 -27.99
C ALA A 1036 11.64 14.14 -28.60
N ASN A 1037 12.85 14.61 -28.31
CA ASN A 1037 14.08 13.93 -28.70
C ASN A 1037 14.97 13.89 -27.46
N SER A 1038 14.95 12.74 -26.79
CA SER A 1038 15.39 12.51 -25.41
C SER A 1038 16.85 12.93 -25.11
N ASN A 1039 17.69 13.08 -26.12
CA ASN A 1039 19.09 13.47 -25.91
C ASN A 1039 19.37 14.97 -26.09
N ILE A 1040 18.43 15.79 -26.58
CA ILE A 1040 18.74 17.20 -26.90
C ILE A 1040 18.99 18.03 -25.64
N VAL A 1041 18.19 17.85 -24.58
CA VAL A 1041 18.29 18.69 -23.38
C VAL A 1041 19.62 18.44 -22.65
N LEU A 1042 19.95 17.19 -22.35
CA LEU A 1042 21.22 16.82 -21.72
C LEU A 1042 22.42 17.19 -22.60
N MET A 1043 22.33 17.03 -23.92
CA MET A 1043 23.42 17.44 -24.83
C MET A 1043 23.65 18.95 -24.84
N ARG A 1044 22.59 19.77 -24.82
CA ARG A 1044 22.74 21.24 -24.78
C ARG A 1044 23.32 21.70 -23.45
N LEU A 1045 22.91 21.08 -22.34
CA LEU A 1045 23.54 21.33 -21.03
C LEU A 1045 25.03 20.95 -21.05
N TRP A 1046 25.37 19.82 -21.67
CA TRP A 1046 26.76 19.39 -21.82
C TRP A 1046 27.58 20.36 -22.68
N ASP A 1047 27.04 20.84 -23.79
CA ASP A 1047 27.71 21.84 -24.62
C ASP A 1047 27.98 23.12 -23.83
N TYR A 1048 27.01 23.61 -23.05
CA TYR A 1048 27.21 24.76 -22.15
C TYR A 1048 28.33 24.51 -21.13
N ILE A 1049 28.25 23.41 -20.39
CA ILE A 1049 29.25 23.07 -19.36
C ILE A 1049 30.64 22.95 -19.99
N ARG A 1050 30.75 22.34 -21.17
CA ARG A 1050 32.03 22.20 -21.88
C ARG A 1050 32.65 23.56 -22.26
N GLU A 1051 31.84 24.53 -22.66
CA GLU A 1051 32.33 25.88 -22.96
C GLU A 1051 32.74 26.64 -21.69
N GLU A 1052 31.91 26.60 -20.63
CA GLU A 1052 32.20 27.29 -19.36
C GLU A 1052 33.40 26.70 -18.60
N THR A 1053 33.63 25.39 -18.74
CA THR A 1053 34.72 24.67 -18.07
C THR A 1053 35.92 24.42 -18.98
N LYS A 1054 36.03 25.21 -20.06
CA LYS A 1054 37.14 25.10 -21.00
C LYS A 1054 38.48 25.39 -20.31
N GLY A 1055 39.39 24.43 -20.37
CA GLY A 1055 40.71 24.51 -19.76
C GLY A 1055 40.88 23.66 -18.50
N PHE A 1056 39.79 23.12 -17.94
CA PHE A 1056 39.85 22.13 -16.87
C PHE A 1056 40.15 20.73 -17.41
N VAL A 1057 41.00 20.00 -16.70
CA VAL A 1057 41.36 18.60 -16.99
C VAL A 1057 40.57 17.72 -16.04
N TRP A 1058 39.75 16.81 -16.56
CA TRP A 1058 38.82 15.99 -15.78
C TRP A 1058 38.77 14.53 -16.24
N ASP A 1059 39.48 14.18 -17.31
CA ASP A 1059 39.48 12.86 -17.92
C ASP A 1059 40.17 11.80 -17.06
N HIS A 1060 41.08 12.20 -16.16
CA HIS A 1060 41.68 11.31 -15.16
C HIS A 1060 40.64 10.75 -14.17
N LEU A 1061 39.51 11.43 -13.98
CA LEU A 1061 38.43 11.04 -13.05
C LEU A 1061 37.37 10.15 -13.69
N LEU A 1062 37.52 9.74 -14.96
CA LEU A 1062 36.53 8.89 -15.65
C LEU A 1062 36.31 7.54 -14.97
N GLY A 1063 37.35 6.97 -14.34
CA GLY A 1063 37.22 5.72 -13.58
C GLY A 1063 36.35 5.91 -12.33
N GLU A 1064 36.62 6.96 -11.55
CA GLU A 1064 35.82 7.32 -10.37
C GLU A 1064 34.38 7.65 -10.74
N ALA A 1065 34.17 8.40 -11.83
CA ALA A 1065 32.85 8.74 -12.33
C ALA A 1065 31.98 7.52 -12.66
N ARG A 1066 32.58 6.47 -13.25
CA ARG A 1066 31.88 5.18 -13.48
C ARG A 1066 31.52 4.49 -12.17
N ASN A 1067 32.46 4.44 -11.22
CA ASN A 1067 32.20 3.84 -9.92
C ASN A 1067 31.05 4.54 -9.19
N ILE A 1068 31.01 5.88 -9.20
CA ILE A 1068 29.94 6.68 -8.58
C ILE A 1068 28.58 6.35 -9.20
N ARG A 1069 28.52 6.21 -10.54
CA ARG A 1069 27.30 5.80 -11.24
C ARG A 1069 26.86 4.39 -10.83
N GLU A 1070 27.76 3.42 -10.87
CA GLU A 1070 27.46 2.03 -10.49
C GLU A 1070 26.92 1.94 -9.05
N ILE A 1071 27.53 2.67 -8.11
CA ILE A 1071 27.09 2.69 -6.70
C ILE A 1071 25.72 3.34 -6.53
N TYR A 1072 25.43 4.42 -7.27
CA TYR A 1072 24.10 5.02 -7.26
C TYR A 1072 23.06 4.03 -7.80
N GLU A 1073 23.35 3.40 -8.94
CA GLU A 1073 22.45 2.45 -9.61
C GLU A 1073 22.18 1.21 -8.75
N ASP A 1074 23.23 0.66 -8.09
CA ASP A 1074 23.11 -0.47 -7.18
C ASP A 1074 22.24 -0.11 -5.96
N ASN A 1075 22.51 1.03 -5.30
CA ASN A 1075 21.73 1.45 -4.13
C ASN A 1075 20.29 1.85 -4.49
N LEU A 1076 20.06 2.42 -5.68
CA LEU A 1076 18.71 2.71 -6.17
C LEU A 1076 17.90 1.42 -6.37
N THR A 1077 18.53 0.41 -6.98
CA THR A 1077 17.92 -0.91 -7.17
C THR A 1077 17.55 -1.56 -5.84
N GLU A 1078 18.43 -1.44 -4.83
CA GLU A 1078 18.13 -1.94 -3.49
C GLU A 1078 16.92 -1.25 -2.86
N LEU A 1079 16.82 0.08 -2.95
CA LEU A 1079 15.64 0.84 -2.49
C LEU A 1079 14.36 0.42 -3.23
N MET A 1080 14.45 0.18 -4.54
CA MET A 1080 13.32 -0.29 -5.35
C MET A 1080 12.78 -1.64 -4.83
N HIS A 1081 13.64 -2.57 -4.45
CA HIS A 1081 13.22 -3.86 -3.88
C HIS A 1081 12.67 -3.70 -2.45
N GLU A 1082 13.40 -2.98 -1.59
CA GLU A 1082 13.10 -2.83 -0.17
C GLU A 1082 11.67 -2.30 0.09
N TYR A 1083 11.22 -1.35 -0.71
CA TYR A 1083 9.94 -0.66 -0.54
C TYR A 1083 8.79 -1.22 -1.38
N SER A 1084 9.00 -2.34 -2.06
CA SER A 1084 7.92 -3.04 -2.75
C SER A 1084 6.96 -3.73 -1.77
N ALA A 1085 5.80 -4.15 -2.28
CA ALA A 1085 4.82 -4.88 -1.45
C ALA A 1085 5.34 -6.25 -1.01
N THR A 1086 6.23 -6.87 -1.82
CA THR A 1086 6.87 -8.15 -1.53
C THR A 1086 8.38 -8.05 -1.75
N PRO A 1087 9.16 -7.44 -0.83
CA PRO A 1087 10.59 -7.13 -1.04
C PRO A 1087 11.52 -8.30 -1.37
N TRP A 1088 11.08 -9.53 -1.14
CA TRP A 1088 11.82 -10.74 -1.51
C TRP A 1088 11.58 -11.19 -2.96
N LYS A 1089 10.67 -10.54 -3.69
CA LYS A 1089 10.29 -10.98 -5.05
C LYS A 1089 9.86 -9.86 -5.99
N SER A 1090 9.35 -8.76 -5.47
CA SER A 1090 8.97 -7.57 -6.24
C SER A 1090 9.87 -6.35 -5.94
N SER A 1091 9.68 -5.30 -6.72
CA SER A 1091 10.40 -4.03 -6.78
C SER A 1091 9.42 -2.98 -7.32
N ILE A 1092 9.61 -1.74 -6.92
CA ILE A 1092 8.93 -0.59 -7.50
C ILE A 1092 9.76 -0.01 -8.64
N THR A 1093 9.15 0.80 -9.49
CA THR A 1093 9.85 1.44 -10.62
C THR A 1093 10.77 2.56 -10.17
N GLU A 1094 11.79 2.87 -10.97
CA GLU A 1094 12.65 4.04 -10.76
C GLU A 1094 11.85 5.34 -10.68
N TYR A 1095 10.78 5.47 -11.47
CA TYR A 1095 9.87 6.62 -11.42
C TYR A 1095 9.19 6.76 -10.05
N GLU A 1096 8.74 5.66 -9.44
CA GLU A 1096 8.12 5.69 -8.11
C GLU A 1096 9.09 6.15 -7.03
N VAL A 1097 10.34 5.67 -7.08
CA VAL A 1097 11.40 6.10 -6.16
C VAL A 1097 11.74 7.58 -6.36
N PHE A 1098 11.98 7.98 -7.61
CA PHE A 1098 12.33 9.36 -7.96
C PHE A 1098 11.23 10.36 -7.56
N LEU A 1099 9.96 9.99 -7.73
CA LEU A 1099 8.81 10.79 -7.29
C LEU A 1099 8.60 10.77 -5.78
N GLY A 1100 9.16 9.78 -5.09
CA GLY A 1100 8.91 9.52 -3.67
C GLY A 1100 7.47 9.12 -3.40
N ASN A 1101 6.80 8.40 -4.31
CA ASN A 1101 5.44 7.89 -4.12
C ASN A 1101 5.30 6.51 -4.78
N ILE A 1102 4.96 5.50 -3.97
CA ILE A 1102 4.57 4.18 -4.44
C ILE A 1102 3.17 4.29 -5.02
N LEU A 1103 2.98 3.90 -6.28
CA LEU A 1103 1.73 4.03 -7.02
C LEU A 1103 0.80 2.83 -6.78
N GLY A 1104 1.36 1.67 -6.42
CA GLY A 1104 0.62 0.46 -6.09
C GLY A 1104 -0.13 -0.14 -7.28
N HIS A 1105 -0.71 -1.32 -7.08
CA HIS A 1105 -1.33 -2.13 -8.15
C HIS A 1105 -2.85 -1.86 -8.32
N GLY A 1106 -3.39 -0.83 -7.64
CA GLY A 1106 -4.81 -0.49 -7.55
C GLY A 1106 -5.04 1.01 -7.31
N GLN A 1107 -6.30 1.48 -7.20
CA GLN A 1107 -6.58 2.93 -7.24
C GLN A 1107 -6.42 3.68 -5.92
N LYS A 1108 -6.56 3.00 -4.78
CA LYS A 1108 -6.40 3.62 -3.46
C LYS A 1108 -5.18 3.02 -2.79
N LEU A 1109 -4.17 3.86 -2.56
CA LEU A 1109 -3.02 3.51 -1.76
C LEU A 1109 -3.46 3.05 -0.37
N THR A 1110 -3.00 1.87 0.03
CA THR A 1110 -3.20 1.36 1.39
C THR A 1110 -2.46 2.26 2.38
N GLN A 1111 -2.82 2.22 3.67
CA GLN A 1111 -2.09 3.00 4.68
C GLN A 1111 -0.61 2.60 4.71
N ARG A 1112 -0.35 1.30 4.63
CA ARG A 1112 1.00 0.73 4.50
C ARG A 1112 1.80 1.34 3.35
N GLN A 1113 1.23 1.41 2.14
CA GLN A 1113 1.92 1.99 0.98
C GLN A 1113 2.28 3.46 1.17
N LYS A 1114 1.46 4.22 1.92
CA LYS A 1114 1.75 5.63 2.22
C LYS A 1114 2.87 5.77 3.23
N ASP A 1115 2.86 4.95 4.27
CA ASP A 1115 3.90 4.95 5.29
C ASP A 1115 5.24 4.52 4.66
N ALA A 1116 5.23 3.46 3.84
CA ALA A 1116 6.37 3.04 3.04
C ALA A 1116 6.84 4.12 2.05
N SER A 1117 5.93 4.87 1.40
CA SER A 1117 6.30 5.99 0.52
C SER A 1117 7.00 7.13 1.28
N LYS A 1118 6.63 7.35 2.54
CA LYS A 1118 7.26 8.37 3.38
C LYS A 1118 8.68 7.96 3.75
N GLU A 1119 8.85 6.74 4.25
CA GLU A 1119 10.14 6.18 4.66
C GLU A 1119 11.09 6.05 3.45
N MET A 1120 10.57 5.54 2.31
CA MET A 1120 11.30 5.48 1.04
C MET A 1120 11.78 6.84 0.57
N ARG A 1121 10.95 7.89 0.69
CA ARG A 1121 11.36 9.24 0.33
C ARG A 1121 12.57 9.65 1.15
N GLU A 1122 12.51 9.52 2.48
CA GLU A 1122 13.60 9.87 3.39
C GLU A 1122 14.91 9.14 3.02
N HIS A 1123 14.86 7.83 2.76
CA HIS A 1123 16.05 7.06 2.34
C HIS A 1123 16.56 7.44 0.94
N TYR A 1124 15.67 7.81 0.03
CA TYR A 1124 16.07 8.33 -1.27
C TYR A 1124 16.72 9.71 -1.15
N GLU A 1125 16.25 10.58 -0.24
CA GLU A 1125 16.95 11.85 0.05
C GLU A 1125 18.37 11.59 0.57
N ASP A 1126 18.55 10.63 1.48
CA ASP A 1126 19.87 10.22 1.97
C ASP A 1126 20.78 9.67 0.86
N LEU A 1127 20.24 8.85 -0.07
CA LEU A 1127 20.99 8.35 -1.23
C LEU A 1127 21.45 9.49 -2.15
N ILE A 1128 20.59 10.48 -2.40
CA ILE A 1128 20.92 11.64 -3.22
C ILE A 1128 21.99 12.49 -2.55
N ASP A 1129 21.88 12.73 -1.24
CA ASP A 1129 22.89 13.47 -0.48
C ASP A 1129 24.24 12.75 -0.47
N PHE A 1130 24.22 11.42 -0.30
CA PHE A 1130 25.41 10.58 -0.37
C PHE A 1130 26.07 10.65 -1.77
N THR A 1131 25.27 10.51 -2.82
CA THR A 1131 25.73 10.57 -4.22
C THR A 1131 26.34 11.94 -4.55
N ASN A 1132 25.65 13.02 -4.19
CA ASN A 1132 26.17 14.39 -4.38
C ASN A 1132 27.47 14.62 -3.62
N SER A 1133 27.61 14.05 -2.43
CA SER A 1133 28.83 14.18 -1.64
C SER A 1133 30.03 13.48 -2.30
N MET A 1134 29.81 12.31 -2.92
CA MET A 1134 30.83 11.63 -3.73
C MET A 1134 31.23 12.45 -4.96
N ILE A 1135 30.24 12.98 -5.70
CA ILE A 1135 30.47 13.83 -6.87
C ILE A 1135 31.27 15.09 -6.50
N GLN A 1136 30.97 15.72 -5.37
CA GLN A 1136 31.60 16.97 -4.92
C GLN A 1136 32.91 16.78 -4.15
N ASP A 1137 33.40 15.55 -4.00
CA ASP A 1137 34.61 15.24 -3.23
C ASP A 1137 34.67 15.86 -1.82
N ARG A 1138 33.51 15.98 -1.14
CA ARG A 1138 33.47 16.66 0.17
C ARG A 1138 34.40 16.02 1.19
N GLY A 1139 34.70 14.74 0.98
CA GLY A 1139 35.60 13.95 1.79
C GLY A 1139 37.07 14.33 1.76
N SER A 1140 37.55 14.82 0.62
CA SER A 1140 38.94 15.24 0.44
C SER A 1140 39.09 16.77 0.50
N GLY A 1141 38.07 17.46 0.99
CA GLY A 1141 38.02 18.92 1.06
C GLY A 1141 37.47 19.61 -0.20
N GLY A 1142 36.96 18.86 -1.18
CA GLY A 1142 36.30 19.40 -2.38
C GLY A 1142 37.25 19.98 -3.45
N VAL A 1143 38.51 19.56 -3.46
CA VAL A 1143 39.57 20.16 -4.30
C VAL A 1143 39.30 20.00 -5.80
N GLU A 1144 38.83 18.83 -6.24
CA GLU A 1144 38.49 18.54 -7.65
C GLU A 1144 36.98 18.37 -7.85
N SER A 1145 36.18 19.08 -7.06
CA SER A 1145 34.70 18.97 -7.07
C SER A 1145 34.08 19.31 -8.42
N LEU A 1146 34.63 20.32 -9.12
CA LEU A 1146 34.17 20.72 -10.44
C LEU A 1146 34.55 19.66 -11.49
N GLU A 1147 35.82 19.26 -11.54
CA GLU A 1147 36.37 18.27 -12.47
C GLU A 1147 35.64 16.93 -12.36
N ARG A 1148 35.43 16.45 -11.13
CA ARG A 1148 34.69 15.19 -10.89
C ARG A 1148 33.24 15.29 -11.35
N SER A 1149 32.57 16.41 -11.08
CA SER A 1149 31.20 16.63 -11.55
C SER A 1149 31.07 16.63 -13.08
N ILE A 1150 32.06 17.17 -13.79
CA ILE A 1150 32.13 17.13 -15.26
C ILE A 1150 32.32 15.69 -15.74
N ALA A 1151 33.24 14.93 -15.12
CA ALA A 1151 33.49 13.53 -15.47
C ALA A 1151 32.25 12.65 -15.28
N CYS A 1152 31.53 12.81 -14.16
CA CYS A 1152 30.26 12.14 -13.89
C CYS A 1152 29.20 12.45 -14.95
N PHE A 1153 29.03 13.74 -15.30
CA PHE A 1153 28.04 14.13 -16.30
C PHE A 1153 28.39 13.61 -17.71
N TYR A 1154 29.69 13.61 -18.05
CA TYR A 1154 30.16 13.04 -19.31
C TYR A 1154 29.89 11.55 -19.44
N ILE A 1155 30.23 10.75 -18.41
CA ILE A 1155 29.98 9.29 -18.40
C ILE A 1155 28.49 9.01 -18.61
N ALA A 1156 27.63 9.76 -17.91
CA ALA A 1156 26.19 9.61 -18.01
C ALA A 1156 25.66 9.84 -19.44
N ILE A 1157 26.25 10.76 -20.20
CA ILE A 1157 25.85 11.04 -21.60
C ILE A 1157 26.52 10.09 -22.61
N LYS A 1158 27.80 9.73 -22.42
CA LYS A 1158 28.57 9.02 -23.47
C LYS A 1158 28.24 7.53 -23.54
N GLU A 1159 28.07 6.87 -22.41
CA GLU A 1159 27.73 5.44 -22.38
C GLU A 1159 26.29 5.18 -22.84
N ASP A 1160 25.43 6.19 -22.72
CA ASP A 1160 24.08 6.21 -23.30
C ASP A 1160 24.07 6.23 -24.83
N ARG A 1161 25.12 6.81 -25.46
CA ARG A 1161 25.28 6.80 -26.92
C ARG A 1161 25.79 5.46 -27.47
N GLN A 1162 26.74 4.80 -26.81
CA GLN A 1162 27.31 3.54 -27.32
C GLN A 1162 26.32 2.36 -27.28
N THR A 1163 25.40 2.36 -26.32
CA THR A 1163 24.32 1.38 -26.19
C THR A 1163 23.17 1.62 -27.18
N SER A 1164 22.86 2.89 -27.49
CA SER A 1164 21.83 3.25 -28.50
C SER A 1164 22.20 2.80 -29.92
N TYR A 1165 23.50 2.80 -30.26
CA TYR A 1165 24.00 2.32 -31.56
C TYR A 1165 24.06 0.79 -31.67
N SER A 1166 24.27 0.08 -30.56
CA SER A 1166 24.29 -1.39 -30.55
C SER A 1166 22.89 -2.01 -30.50
N ALA A 1167 21.92 -1.32 -29.89
CA ALA A 1167 20.50 -1.69 -29.95
C ALA A 1167 19.93 -1.60 -31.38
N ARG A 1168 20.20 -0.50 -32.10
CA ARG A 1168 19.73 -0.30 -33.49
C ARG A 1168 20.32 -1.27 -34.51
N ARG A 1169 21.51 -1.83 -34.28
CA ARG A 1169 22.13 -2.81 -35.21
C ARG A 1169 21.68 -4.26 -34.98
N ARG A 1170 20.97 -4.56 -33.89
CA ARG A 1170 20.38 -5.90 -33.63
C ARG A 1170 18.86 -5.97 -33.89
N ASP A 1171 18.21 -4.82 -34.13
CA ASP A 1171 16.75 -4.75 -34.36
C ASP A 1171 16.30 -5.20 -35.75
N ASP A 1172 17.20 -5.36 -36.74
CA ASP A 1172 16.82 -5.76 -38.10
C ASP A 1172 16.62 -7.29 -38.28
N SER A 1173 16.88 -8.13 -37.27
CA SER A 1173 16.72 -9.59 -37.39
C SER A 1173 15.80 -10.26 -36.37
N ILE A 1174 15.17 -9.52 -35.44
CA ILE A 1174 14.27 -10.09 -34.40
C ILE A 1174 13.11 -9.11 -34.12
N SER A 1175 12.27 -8.82 -35.12
CA SER A 1175 11.22 -7.78 -35.01
C SER A 1175 9.83 -8.30 -34.58
N SER A 1176 9.69 -9.39 -33.82
CA SER A 1176 8.36 -9.94 -33.50
C SER A 1176 8.12 -10.41 -32.06
N TYR A 1177 9.05 -10.20 -31.12
CA TYR A 1177 8.93 -10.77 -29.77
C TYR A 1177 8.73 -9.77 -28.61
N ARG A 1178 8.71 -8.46 -28.86
CA ARG A 1178 8.47 -7.43 -27.82
C ARG A 1178 7.02 -6.98 -27.82
N GLN A 1179 6.19 -7.67 -27.05
CA GLN A 1179 4.89 -7.15 -26.63
C GLN A 1179 4.31 -8.02 -25.50
N HIS A 1180 3.83 -7.32 -24.48
CA HIS A 1180 3.06 -7.77 -23.32
C HIS A 1180 3.84 -8.26 -22.10
N ASN A 1181 3.63 -7.49 -21.01
CA ASN A 1181 3.90 -7.77 -19.61
C ASN A 1181 5.37 -7.90 -19.21
N GLN A 1182 5.88 -6.85 -18.58
CA GLN A 1182 6.49 -6.84 -17.23
C GLN A 1182 7.52 -5.71 -17.14
N GLY A 1183 7.44 -4.91 -16.07
CA GLY A 1183 8.61 -4.24 -15.50
C GLY A 1183 9.30 -5.22 -14.56
N TRP A 1184 9.87 -6.28 -15.12
CA TRP A 1184 10.67 -7.30 -14.45
C TRP A 1184 11.65 -7.83 -15.50
N SER A 1185 12.94 -7.69 -15.21
CA SER A 1185 14.14 -8.09 -15.98
C SER A 1185 13.93 -8.45 -17.45
N ASP A 1186 14.64 -7.74 -18.34
CA ASP A 1186 14.97 -8.28 -19.66
C ASP A 1186 15.48 -9.71 -19.44
N ARG A 1187 14.85 -10.71 -20.08
CA ARG A 1187 14.98 -12.17 -19.83
C ARG A 1187 16.42 -12.73 -19.99
N SER A 1188 17.40 -11.84 -20.14
CA SER A 1188 18.82 -12.09 -20.31
C SER A 1188 19.68 -11.66 -19.11
N GLY A 1189 19.12 -11.44 -17.92
CA GLY A 1189 19.90 -11.04 -16.73
C GLY A 1189 20.63 -9.70 -16.87
N ARG A 1190 20.18 -8.82 -17.77
CA ARG A 1190 20.75 -7.48 -17.93
C ARG A 1190 20.04 -6.53 -16.96
N LYS A 1191 20.81 -5.85 -16.11
CA LYS A 1191 20.31 -4.75 -15.25
C LYS A 1191 19.44 -3.84 -16.11
N GLU A 1192 18.19 -3.64 -15.68
CA GLU A 1192 17.29 -2.69 -16.31
C GLU A 1192 17.98 -1.32 -16.28
N LYS A 1193 18.07 -0.66 -17.43
CA LYS A 1193 18.87 0.56 -17.53
C LYS A 1193 18.17 1.67 -16.74
N LEU A 1194 18.80 2.10 -15.64
CA LEU A 1194 18.35 3.22 -14.84
C LEU A 1194 18.67 4.55 -15.55
N ILE A 1195 17.75 5.51 -15.46
CA ILE A 1195 17.72 6.73 -16.29
C ILE A 1195 17.75 8.03 -15.49
N SER A 1196 17.76 7.98 -14.15
CA SER A 1196 17.80 9.16 -13.28
C SER A 1196 19.21 9.72 -13.04
N PHE A 1197 20.27 8.89 -13.10
CA PHE A 1197 21.65 9.33 -12.82
C PHE A 1197 22.14 10.50 -13.70
N PRO A 1198 21.87 10.54 -15.02
CA PRO A 1198 22.25 11.69 -15.85
C PRO A 1198 21.74 13.03 -15.34
N TRP A 1199 20.53 13.06 -14.78
CA TRP A 1199 19.94 14.28 -14.23
C TRP A 1199 20.56 14.69 -12.90
N ILE A 1200 20.90 13.71 -12.06
CA ILE A 1200 21.61 13.96 -10.79
C ILE A 1200 23.00 14.54 -11.08
N ALA A 1201 23.75 13.90 -11.99
CA ALA A 1201 25.08 14.37 -12.40
C ALA A 1201 25.02 15.76 -13.05
N ALA A 1202 24.02 16.01 -13.91
CA ALA A 1202 23.82 17.33 -14.52
C ALA A 1202 23.55 18.42 -13.47
N ILE A 1203 22.66 18.16 -12.49
CA ILE A 1203 22.33 19.12 -11.43
C ILE A 1203 23.55 19.41 -10.56
N ALA A 1204 24.30 18.36 -10.16
CA ALA A 1204 25.51 18.53 -9.35
C ALA A 1204 26.56 19.37 -10.09
N CYS A 1205 26.79 19.08 -11.38
CA CYS A 1205 27.76 19.80 -12.20
C CYS A 1205 27.36 21.26 -12.42
N LEU A 1206 26.09 21.54 -12.75
CA LEU A 1206 25.59 22.91 -12.90
C LEU A 1206 25.76 23.74 -11.61
N LYS A 1207 25.55 23.14 -10.44
CA LYS A 1207 25.74 23.82 -9.15
C LYS A 1207 27.21 24.15 -8.89
N GLU A 1208 28.15 23.27 -9.23
CA GLU A 1208 29.58 23.57 -9.10
C GLU A 1208 30.05 24.62 -10.11
N VAL A 1209 29.50 24.63 -11.34
CA VAL A 1209 29.76 25.69 -12.33
C VAL A 1209 29.25 27.04 -11.83
N ASP A 1210 28.02 27.11 -11.31
CA ASP A 1210 27.44 28.34 -10.72
C ASP A 1210 28.29 28.85 -9.53
N LYS A 1211 28.71 27.95 -8.64
CA LYS A 1211 29.61 28.27 -7.53
C LYS A 1211 30.97 28.78 -8.02
N PHE A 1212 31.53 28.18 -9.06
CA PHE A 1212 32.77 28.64 -9.69
C PHE A 1212 32.60 30.06 -10.26
N GLN A 1213 31.53 30.32 -11.01
CA GLN A 1213 31.22 31.63 -11.58
C GLN A 1213 31.06 32.71 -10.50
N GLN A 1214 30.43 32.39 -9.37
CA GLN A 1214 30.28 33.31 -8.23
C GLN A 1214 31.61 33.58 -7.49
N SER A 1215 32.59 32.68 -7.60
CA SER A 1215 33.88 32.77 -6.91
C SER A 1215 34.96 33.51 -7.71
N LEU A 1216 34.74 33.76 -9.00
CA LEU A 1216 35.66 34.52 -9.84
C LEU A 1216 35.64 36.00 -9.42
N PRO A 1217 36.80 36.59 -9.07
CA PRO A 1217 36.89 38.04 -8.94
C PRO A 1217 36.73 38.63 -10.35
N PHE A 1218 35.70 39.46 -10.53
CA PHE A 1218 35.46 40.22 -11.77
C PHE A 1218 36.70 40.99 -12.23
#